data_AF-A0A8J3LAA6-F1
#
_entry.id   AF-A0A8J3LAA6-F1
#
_cell.length_a   1.000
_cell.length_b   1.000
_cell.length_c   1.000
_cell.angle_alpha   90.00
_cell.angle_beta   90.00
_cell.angle_gamma   90.00
#
_symmetry.space_group_name_H-M   'P 1'
#
loop_
_entity.id
_entity.type
_entity.pdbx_description
1 polymer ?
#
loop_
_entity_poly.entity_id
_entity_poly.type
_entity_poly.pdbx_seq_one_letter_code
_entity_poly.pdbx_strand_id
1 'polypeptide(L)'
;MSDPFWDRVTARHLRKLPDQPLLGRYRLGSAGLANGQPAAAYAAVVPGTSTRWSAEVAGVSASGRFAHDGQPDPALAGRAAAIAAALAEAVLRTDDPENTTEYERWIAVPPLAGDVLAQLRGVAPDDPVPLFEREFDAAFPQLAAVCQQPVARLRREVELTALSRARRFAPGAADYLAGHTEDWQQRTMGGVHPRRVQSLRNDEDLDLYENRATLRLLAHLAAFFEWRRRRLEAAVDVLDDLDRFAAQLGTGRWRTSHRMSQLLAEFHDHADLLAGIDDLLEQTRQRQARLLGLHASRLCRNRQVSRSAVIGTGLRPTNLFLFHEDYRRIHGLWKAWALVDASTGLDSAVSPMAFCDAYDQFVALITARALESLDFRALTTLQPLPGGPKVAYTNRADDQLTLSVRADGTLELCRDQRILLTVVPVPHQLAAPVTSRQLDALLDDLRTPAPAGHHRVLIYPSTRVERQSLPRQVRARLESPGHDLAEGTGVGLIPAAPTELDSVERVARALQWARTAPDATAYPPVVSAQATLIDVAADTDWTSRNAADTLAVLRHPSQAQWQHLQEQVSSWRDQRLPDAKRRERQVVAERFNSQLDAALAIVRRLATCPVCGEPVGSSRDFQPREGTFTAECRQCHTRWGTQSCGNCARTYPVIFRRQNTGTQPLGTADVLGIDVLATNCHASATHATVCPHCGTCGLSDTRPSCWRCHPTALPTGDSHGR
;
A
#
# COMPACT_ATOMS: atom_id res chain seq x y z
N MET A 1 -4.14 36.19 -1.14
CA MET A 1 -4.44 35.18 -0.10
C MET A 1 -4.09 33.83 -0.69
N SER A 2 -3.11 33.13 -0.14
CA SER A 2 -2.79 31.76 -0.54
C SER A 2 -3.93 30.85 -0.13
N ASP A 3 -4.43 30.04 -1.06
CA ASP A 3 -5.47 29.06 -0.80
C ASP A 3 -4.96 28.03 0.25
N PRO A 4 -5.77 27.72 1.29
CA PRO A 4 -5.30 27.03 2.50
C PRO A 4 -4.97 25.54 2.33
N PHE A 5 -5.46 24.91 1.25
CA PHE A 5 -5.29 23.49 1.01
C PHE A 5 -4.55 23.23 -0.31
N TRP A 6 -3.90 22.07 -0.38
CA TRP A 6 -3.23 21.54 -1.55
C TRP A 6 -3.77 20.15 -1.86
N ASP A 7 -4.23 19.92 -3.09
CA ASP A 7 -4.58 18.59 -3.60
C ASP A 7 -3.39 18.02 -4.36
N ARG A 8 -2.73 17.02 -3.78
CA ARG A 8 -1.54 16.38 -4.39
C ARG A 8 -1.88 15.58 -5.66
N VAL A 9 -3.12 15.12 -5.81
CA VAL A 9 -3.55 14.33 -6.99
C VAL A 9 -3.69 15.24 -8.20
N THR A 10 -4.34 16.38 -8.05
CA THR A 10 -4.51 17.36 -9.14
C THR A 10 -3.39 18.38 -9.23
N ALA A 11 -2.49 18.43 -8.24
CA ALA A 11 -1.43 19.41 -8.06
C ALA A 11 -1.95 20.86 -8.08
N ARG A 12 -3.05 21.13 -7.36
CA ARG A 12 -3.71 22.43 -7.30
C ARG A 12 -3.99 22.86 -5.87
N HIS A 13 -3.92 24.16 -5.63
CA HIS A 13 -4.44 24.73 -4.39
C HIS A 13 -5.96 24.79 -4.41
N LEU A 14 -6.57 24.59 -3.23
CA LEU A 14 -8.01 24.59 -3.02
C LEU A 14 -8.40 25.54 -1.88
N ARG A 15 -9.52 26.25 -2.09
CA ARG A 15 -10.16 27.06 -1.05
C ARG A 15 -10.92 26.25 -0.01
N LYS A 16 -11.50 25.13 -0.44
CA LYS A 16 -12.33 24.25 0.39
C LYS A 16 -12.06 22.79 0.00
N LEU A 17 -12.05 21.90 0.99
CA LEU A 17 -12.02 20.45 0.78
C LEU A 17 -13.42 19.92 0.42
N PRO A 18 -13.51 18.76 -0.27
CA PRO A 18 -14.79 18.09 -0.48
C PRO A 18 -15.40 17.63 0.85
N ASP A 19 -16.70 17.32 0.83
CA ASP A 19 -17.44 16.91 2.03
C ASP A 19 -16.91 15.60 2.65
N GLN A 20 -16.35 14.71 1.81
CA GLN A 20 -15.69 13.47 2.22
C GLN A 20 -14.26 13.45 1.64
N PRO A 21 -13.28 14.05 2.33
CA PRO A 21 -11.91 14.06 1.86
C PRO A 21 -11.27 12.67 1.99
N LEU A 22 -10.42 12.31 1.02
CA LEU A 22 -9.61 11.10 1.07
C LEU A 22 -8.37 11.32 1.93
N LEU A 23 -8.01 10.31 2.72
CA LEU A 23 -6.86 10.36 3.62
C LEU A 23 -5.56 10.58 2.84
N GLY A 24 -4.77 11.56 3.28
CA GLY A 24 -3.45 11.91 2.72
C GLY A 24 -3.42 12.49 1.30
N ARG A 25 -4.55 12.57 0.59
CA ARG A 25 -4.66 13.31 -0.67
C ARG A 25 -4.52 14.81 -0.47
N TYR A 26 -5.22 15.34 0.54
CA TYR A 26 -5.25 16.77 0.81
C TYR A 26 -4.20 17.12 1.86
N ARG A 27 -3.40 18.14 1.56
CA ARG A 27 -2.34 18.67 2.40
C ARG A 27 -2.59 20.13 2.77
N LEU A 28 -1.94 20.63 3.81
CA LEU A 28 -1.94 22.07 4.12
C LEU A 28 -1.16 22.84 3.05
N GLY A 29 -1.69 23.97 2.59
CA GLY A 29 -1.04 24.81 1.58
C GLY A 29 0.17 25.60 2.12
N SER A 30 0.22 25.85 3.42
CA SER A 30 1.35 26.45 4.15
C SER A 30 1.34 25.99 5.61
N ALA A 31 2.36 26.36 6.38
CA ALA A 31 2.43 26.01 7.81
C ALA A 31 1.26 26.64 8.59
N GLY A 32 0.76 25.90 9.59
CA GLY A 32 -0.42 26.29 10.36
C GLY A 32 -0.73 25.33 11.50
N LEU A 33 -2.01 25.15 11.80
CA LEU A 33 -2.50 24.18 12.78
C LEU A 33 -3.31 23.09 12.08
N ALA A 34 -3.07 21.81 12.42
CA ALA A 34 -3.91 20.68 12.07
C ALA A 34 -4.41 20.02 13.36
N ASN A 35 -5.72 19.89 13.52
CA ASN A 35 -6.37 19.35 14.72
C ASN A 35 -5.89 20.04 16.03
N GLY A 36 -5.59 21.34 15.96
CA GLY A 36 -5.09 22.14 17.08
C GLY A 36 -3.59 21.95 17.39
N GLN A 37 -2.85 21.16 16.60
CA GLN A 37 -1.41 20.95 16.75
C GLN A 37 -0.64 21.68 15.63
N PRO A 38 0.56 22.23 15.90
CA PRO A 38 1.41 22.81 14.87
C PRO A 38 1.71 21.81 13.74
N ALA A 39 1.54 22.25 12.51
CA ALA A 39 1.75 21.44 11.32
C ALA A 39 2.52 22.22 10.25
N ALA A 40 3.51 21.56 9.65
CA ALA A 40 4.32 22.14 8.59
C ALA A 40 3.51 22.34 7.29
N ALA A 41 4.06 23.13 6.37
CA ALA A 41 3.53 23.18 5.01
C ALA A 41 3.53 21.77 4.40
N TYR A 42 2.47 21.45 3.65
CA TYR A 42 2.24 20.13 3.06
C TYR A 42 2.01 18.97 4.06
N ALA A 43 1.81 19.23 5.35
CA ALA A 43 1.31 18.22 6.29
C ALA A 43 -0.07 17.68 5.85
N ALA A 44 -0.34 16.39 6.09
CA ALA A 44 -1.60 15.78 5.69
C ALA A 44 -2.79 16.32 6.48
N VAL A 45 -3.90 16.57 5.81
CA VAL A 45 -5.18 16.77 6.50
C VAL A 45 -5.68 15.38 6.91
N VAL A 46 -5.82 15.17 8.21
CA VAL A 46 -6.15 13.87 8.81
C VAL A 46 -7.25 13.98 9.86
N PRO A 47 -8.01 12.91 10.13
CA PRO A 47 -9.00 12.91 11.21
C PRO A 47 -8.34 12.99 12.59
N GLY A 48 -8.94 13.77 13.49
CA GLY A 48 -8.67 13.74 14.92
C GLY A 48 -9.40 12.59 15.63
N THR A 49 -9.62 12.72 16.94
CA THR A 49 -10.17 11.66 17.81
C THR A 49 -11.60 11.21 17.48
N SER A 50 -12.37 12.01 16.74
CA SER A 50 -13.80 11.75 16.46
C SER A 50 -14.15 11.80 14.97
N THR A 51 -13.26 11.32 14.08
CA THR A 51 -13.32 11.43 12.59
C THR A 51 -13.46 12.84 12.01
N ARG A 52 -13.58 13.85 12.89
CA ARG A 52 -13.55 15.26 12.54
C ARG A 52 -12.12 15.70 12.30
N TRP A 53 -11.96 16.59 11.33
CA TRP A 53 -10.70 17.28 11.11
C TRP A 53 -10.92 18.79 11.28
N SER A 54 -9.89 19.48 11.74
CA SER A 54 -9.82 20.94 11.70
C SER A 54 -8.45 21.38 11.22
N ALA A 55 -8.41 22.49 10.48
CA ALA A 55 -7.17 23.10 10.03
C ALA A 55 -7.28 24.62 10.13
N GLU A 56 -6.19 25.27 10.50
CA GLU A 56 -6.04 26.72 10.48
C GLU A 56 -4.76 27.09 9.73
N VAL A 57 -4.92 27.74 8.58
CA VAL A 57 -3.82 28.08 7.68
C VAL A 57 -3.97 29.53 7.24
N ALA A 58 -2.94 30.34 7.44
CA ALA A 58 -2.92 31.75 7.04
C ALA A 58 -4.16 32.56 7.50
N GLY A 59 -4.64 32.31 8.73
CA GLY A 59 -5.82 32.98 9.31
C GLY A 59 -7.17 32.47 8.81
N VAL A 60 -7.19 31.40 8.01
CA VAL A 60 -8.41 30.73 7.54
C VAL A 60 -8.59 29.43 8.32
N SER A 61 -9.68 29.35 9.10
CA SER A 61 -10.08 28.13 9.81
C SER A 61 -11.09 27.34 8.98
N ALA A 62 -10.90 26.03 8.89
CA ALA A 62 -11.79 25.11 8.21
C ALA A 62 -11.90 23.79 8.98
N SER A 63 -13.04 23.11 8.86
CA SER A 63 -13.27 21.83 9.51
C SER A 63 -14.28 20.98 8.73
N GLY A 64 -14.27 19.68 8.99
CA GLY A 64 -15.15 18.73 8.32
C GLY A 64 -15.08 17.34 8.96
N ARG A 65 -15.56 16.32 8.24
CA ARG A 65 -15.53 14.93 8.68
C ARG A 65 -14.96 14.03 7.60
N PHE A 66 -14.13 13.07 8.00
CA PHE A 66 -13.75 11.95 7.15
C PHE A 66 -14.85 10.89 7.14
N ALA A 67 -14.96 10.16 6.03
CA ALA A 67 -15.76 8.94 5.99
C ALA A 67 -15.07 7.86 6.84
N HIS A 68 -15.88 7.01 7.51
CA HIS A 68 -15.39 6.00 8.46
C HIS A 68 -14.74 4.79 7.78
N ASP A 69 -15.03 4.59 6.50
CA ASP A 69 -14.77 3.41 5.69
C ASP A 69 -13.43 3.43 4.93
N GLY A 70 -12.76 4.58 4.84
CA GLY A 70 -11.51 4.70 4.09
C GLY A 70 -10.23 4.84 4.93
N GLN A 71 -10.31 4.58 6.24
CA GLN A 71 -9.11 4.43 7.08
C GLN A 71 -8.54 3.02 6.89
N PRO A 72 -7.21 2.89 6.69
CA PRO A 72 -6.61 1.58 6.53
C PRO A 72 -6.64 0.79 7.83
N ASP A 73 -6.56 -0.54 7.70
CA ASP A 73 -6.39 -1.45 8.83
C ASP A 73 -5.22 -0.98 9.72
N PRO A 74 -5.42 -0.84 11.05
CA PRO A 74 -4.36 -0.55 12.00
C PRO A 74 -3.13 -1.44 11.86
N ALA A 75 -3.28 -2.71 11.44
CA ALA A 75 -2.14 -3.59 11.20
C ALA A 75 -1.28 -3.13 10.01
N LEU A 76 -1.90 -2.72 8.90
CA LEU A 76 -1.22 -2.13 7.75
C LEU A 76 -0.52 -0.81 8.15
N ALA A 77 -1.20 0.02 8.95
CA ALA A 77 -0.63 1.27 9.43
C ALA A 77 0.61 1.06 10.31
N GLY A 78 0.55 0.09 11.22
CA GLY A 78 1.69 -0.34 12.04
C GLY A 78 2.87 -0.82 11.21
N ARG A 79 2.61 -1.61 10.16
CA ARG A 79 3.66 -2.13 9.26
C ARG A 79 4.34 -1.03 8.45
N ALA A 80 3.58 -0.10 7.89
CA ALA A 80 4.15 1.06 7.20
C ALA A 80 5.03 1.89 8.14
N ALA A 81 4.57 2.11 9.39
CA ALA A 81 5.34 2.83 10.41
C ALA A 81 6.64 2.10 10.79
N ALA A 82 6.62 0.77 10.88
CA ALA A 82 7.82 -0.03 11.16
C ALA A 82 8.86 0.09 10.03
N ILE A 83 8.43 0.05 8.76
CA ILE A 83 9.33 0.30 7.62
C ILE A 83 9.92 1.71 7.71
N ALA A 84 9.09 2.73 7.95
CA ALA A 84 9.56 4.11 8.06
C ALA A 84 10.59 4.28 9.18
N ALA A 85 10.39 3.61 10.33
CA ALA A 85 11.37 3.60 11.41
C ALA A 85 12.69 2.92 10.99
N ALA A 86 12.63 1.78 10.31
CA ALA A 86 13.82 1.08 9.81
C ALA A 86 14.57 1.91 8.75
N LEU A 87 13.85 2.62 7.88
CA LEU A 87 14.44 3.54 6.90
C LEU A 87 15.15 4.71 7.59
N ALA A 88 14.53 5.29 8.62
CA ALA A 88 15.14 6.36 9.40
C ALA A 88 16.39 5.87 10.13
N GLU A 89 16.36 4.66 10.70
CA GLU A 89 17.53 4.05 11.34
C GLU A 89 18.66 3.80 10.34
N ALA A 90 18.36 3.25 9.15
CA ALA A 90 19.34 2.99 8.11
C ALA A 90 20.06 4.27 7.62
N VAL A 91 19.35 5.39 7.62
CA VAL A 91 19.91 6.71 7.31
C VAL A 91 20.85 7.21 8.42
N LEU A 92 20.46 7.02 9.69
CA LEU A 92 21.21 7.52 10.85
C LEU A 92 22.41 6.65 11.25
N ARG A 93 22.48 5.40 10.79
CA ARG A 93 23.61 4.49 11.12
C ARG A 93 24.94 5.04 10.60
N THR A 94 25.94 5.02 11.47
CA THR A 94 27.33 5.46 11.18
C THR A 94 28.36 4.34 11.22
N ASP A 95 27.97 3.15 11.68
CA ASP A 95 28.92 2.10 12.13
C ASP A 95 29.22 1.04 11.05
N ASP A 96 28.76 1.25 9.82
CA ASP A 96 28.91 0.32 8.69
C ASP A 96 30.29 0.45 8.00
N PRO A 97 30.71 -0.57 7.22
CA PRO A 97 32.00 -0.56 6.50
C PRO A 97 32.21 0.73 5.68
N GLU A 98 33.47 1.19 5.60
CA GLU A 98 33.90 2.52 5.09
C GLU A 98 33.39 2.91 3.68
N ASN A 99 32.77 2.01 2.93
CA ASN A 99 32.30 2.24 1.54
C ASN A 99 30.78 2.17 1.33
N THR A 100 29.96 1.90 2.34
CA THR A 100 28.50 1.82 2.13
C THR A 100 27.86 3.21 2.19
N THR A 101 27.20 3.61 1.11
CA THR A 101 26.52 4.91 1.00
C THR A 101 25.18 4.93 1.74
N GLU A 102 24.67 6.12 2.07
CA GLU A 102 23.35 6.31 2.70
C GLU A 102 22.22 5.71 1.85
N TYR A 103 22.27 5.91 0.53
CA TYR A 103 21.35 5.30 -0.43
C TYR A 103 21.38 3.77 -0.37
N GLU A 104 22.58 3.16 -0.36
CA GLU A 104 22.73 1.70 -0.31
C GLU A 104 22.16 1.11 0.97
N ARG A 105 22.34 1.77 2.13
CA ARG A 105 21.71 1.36 3.39
C ARG A 105 20.20 1.50 3.33
N TRP A 106 19.71 2.62 2.81
CA TRP A 106 18.29 2.91 2.72
C TRP A 106 17.54 1.93 1.79
N ILE A 107 18.10 1.65 0.61
CA ILE A 107 17.46 0.75 -0.36
C ILE A 107 17.51 -0.72 0.10
N ALA A 108 18.51 -1.10 0.90
CA ALA A 108 18.65 -2.43 1.46
C ALA A 108 17.55 -2.78 2.48
N VAL A 109 16.86 -1.79 3.05
CA VAL A 109 15.69 -2.03 3.91
C VAL A 109 14.61 -2.78 3.12
N PRO A 110 14.16 -3.97 3.58
CA PRO A 110 13.12 -4.74 2.90
C PRO A 110 11.81 -3.93 2.77
N PRO A 111 11.14 -3.95 1.60
CA PRO A 111 9.88 -3.25 1.37
C PRO A 111 8.70 -4.02 1.97
N LEU A 112 8.88 -5.32 2.19
CA LEU A 112 8.06 -6.03 3.16
C LEU A 112 8.48 -5.55 4.52
N ALA A 113 7.52 -5.22 5.38
CA ALA A 113 7.84 -4.76 6.72
C ALA A 113 8.81 -5.75 7.35
N GLY A 114 10.06 -5.27 7.51
CA GLY A 114 11.23 -5.95 8.05
C GLY A 114 10.97 -6.27 9.50
N ASP A 115 10.12 -7.28 9.63
CA ASP A 115 9.59 -7.86 10.83
C ASP A 115 8.87 -9.15 10.38
N VAL A 116 9.01 -9.73 9.18
CA VAL A 116 8.45 -11.10 8.99
C VAL A 116 9.24 -12.07 9.87
N LEU A 117 10.56 -11.91 9.97
CA LEU A 117 11.42 -12.66 10.89
C LEU A 117 11.25 -12.28 12.36
N ALA A 118 10.85 -11.04 12.66
CA ALA A 118 10.44 -10.65 14.01
C ALA A 118 8.90 -10.70 14.24
N GLN A 119 8.12 -11.08 13.23
CA GLN A 119 6.75 -11.64 13.31
C GLN A 119 6.82 -13.10 13.74
N LEU A 120 7.98 -13.74 13.54
CA LEU A 120 8.37 -14.98 14.22
C LEU A 120 8.93 -14.73 15.64
N ARG A 121 9.27 -13.47 16.03
CA ARG A 121 9.39 -13.15 17.46
C ARG A 121 8.00 -13.16 18.09
N GLY A 122 7.91 -13.77 19.25
CA GLY A 122 6.68 -14.24 19.86
C GLY A 122 6.28 -15.65 19.40
N VAL A 123 7.16 -16.39 18.73
CA VAL A 123 6.99 -17.82 18.43
C VAL A 123 8.09 -18.66 19.09
N ALA A 124 9.27 -18.07 19.36
CA ALA A 124 10.30 -18.74 20.12
C ALA A 124 9.78 -19.05 21.55
N PRO A 125 10.08 -20.24 22.11
CA PRO A 125 9.55 -20.65 23.41
C PRO A 125 9.83 -19.66 24.55
N ASP A 126 10.91 -18.89 24.44
CA ASP A 126 11.41 -17.96 25.46
C ASP A 126 10.94 -16.51 25.27
N ASP A 127 10.16 -16.22 24.22
CA ASP A 127 9.63 -14.88 23.99
C ASP A 127 8.51 -14.52 25.00
N PRO A 128 8.34 -13.23 25.34
CA PRO A 128 7.30 -12.79 26.30
C PRO A 128 5.87 -13.20 25.89
N VAL A 129 5.61 -13.28 24.58
CA VAL A 129 4.28 -13.57 24.02
C VAL A 129 3.85 -15.04 24.27
N PRO A 130 4.60 -16.08 23.85
CA PRO A 130 4.27 -17.48 24.16
C PRO A 130 4.23 -17.75 25.66
N LEU A 131 5.13 -17.15 26.43
CA LEU A 131 5.10 -17.26 27.90
C LEU A 131 3.79 -16.71 28.46
N PHE A 132 3.34 -15.54 27.99
CA PHE A 132 2.06 -14.98 28.39
C PHE A 132 0.85 -15.80 27.93
N GLU A 133 0.87 -16.36 26.72
CA GLU A 133 -0.20 -17.25 26.24
C GLU A 133 -0.33 -18.49 27.13
N ARG A 134 0.80 -19.07 27.57
CA ARG A 134 0.83 -20.19 28.53
C ARG A 134 0.32 -19.79 29.91
N GLU A 135 0.72 -18.61 30.41
CA GLU A 135 0.21 -18.06 31.67
C GLU A 135 -1.31 -17.79 31.61
N PHE A 136 -1.81 -17.29 30.48
CA PHE A 136 -3.24 -17.13 30.25
C PHE A 136 -3.96 -18.47 30.31
N ASP A 137 -3.47 -19.49 29.61
CA ASP A 137 -4.09 -20.81 29.60
C ASP A 137 -4.12 -21.43 31.00
N ALA A 138 -3.04 -21.26 31.78
CA ALA A 138 -2.95 -21.71 33.16
C ALA A 138 -3.87 -20.95 34.12
N ALA A 139 -4.04 -19.63 33.95
CA ALA A 139 -4.85 -18.77 34.81
C ALA A 139 -6.32 -18.69 34.42
N PHE A 140 -6.70 -19.18 33.23
CA PHE A 140 -8.07 -19.09 32.72
C PHE A 140 -9.13 -19.71 33.64
N PRO A 141 -8.94 -20.89 34.26
CA PRO A 141 -9.94 -21.45 35.16
C PRO A 141 -10.29 -20.51 36.32
N GLN A 142 -9.29 -19.86 36.92
CA GLN A 142 -9.47 -18.91 38.02
C GLN A 142 -10.09 -17.59 37.52
N LEU A 143 -9.69 -17.12 36.35
CA LEU A 143 -10.32 -15.97 35.70
C LEU A 143 -11.81 -16.22 35.45
N ALA A 144 -12.16 -17.41 34.93
CA ALA A 144 -13.53 -17.82 34.71
C ALA A 144 -14.32 -17.93 36.03
N ALA A 145 -13.71 -18.51 37.07
CA ALA A 145 -14.30 -18.62 38.41
C ALA A 145 -14.65 -17.24 38.99
N VAL A 146 -13.73 -16.27 38.95
CA VAL A 146 -13.98 -14.90 39.43
C VAL A 146 -15.03 -14.19 38.59
N CYS A 147 -15.06 -14.41 37.29
CA CYS A 147 -16.10 -13.82 36.44
C CYS A 147 -17.50 -14.38 36.75
N GLN A 148 -17.60 -15.68 37.06
CA GLN A 148 -18.85 -16.35 37.38
C GLN A 148 -19.32 -16.09 38.82
N GLN A 149 -18.41 -16.13 39.78
CA GLN A 149 -18.65 -15.94 41.21
C GLN A 149 -17.69 -14.87 41.78
N PRO A 150 -17.87 -13.58 41.40
CA PRO A 150 -17.05 -12.50 41.92
C PRO A 150 -17.28 -12.30 43.42
N VAL A 151 -16.24 -11.86 44.12
CA VAL A 151 -16.34 -11.52 45.54
C VAL A 151 -17.18 -10.27 45.65
N ALA A 152 -18.20 -10.32 46.51
CA ALA A 152 -19.08 -9.20 46.81
C ALA A 152 -18.84 -8.71 48.23
N ARG A 153 -18.90 -7.40 48.43
CA ARG A 153 -19.01 -6.80 49.76
C ARG A 153 -20.48 -6.68 50.13
N LEU A 154 -20.87 -7.18 51.30
CA LEU A 154 -22.22 -7.01 51.82
C LEU A 154 -22.42 -5.56 52.29
N ARG A 155 -23.29 -4.82 51.61
CA ARG A 155 -23.73 -3.47 52.02
C ARG A 155 -25.07 -3.59 52.72
N ARG A 156 -25.17 -3.01 53.92
CA ARG A 156 -26.43 -2.94 54.68
C ARG A 156 -27.07 -1.60 54.42
N GLU A 157 -28.23 -1.59 53.77
CA GLU A 157 -29.03 -0.39 53.57
C GLU A 157 -30.29 -0.45 54.42
N VAL A 158 -30.67 0.70 54.99
CA VAL A 158 -31.89 0.86 55.76
C VAL A 158 -32.95 1.44 54.83
N GLU A 159 -34.00 0.67 54.55
CA GLU A 159 -35.12 1.10 53.72
C GLU A 159 -36.43 1.11 54.53
N LEU A 160 -37.34 2.03 54.21
CA LEU A 160 -38.66 2.08 54.82
C LEU A 160 -39.62 1.18 54.04
N THR A 161 -39.95 0.03 54.60
CA THR A 161 -40.75 -1.01 53.92
C THR A 161 -42.04 -1.28 54.71
N ALA A 162 -43.11 -1.71 54.03
CA ALA A 162 -44.35 -2.11 54.70
C ALA A 162 -44.08 -3.20 55.74
N LEU A 163 -44.76 -3.13 56.90
CA LEU A 163 -44.49 -4.04 58.02
C LEU A 163 -44.55 -5.53 57.60
N SER A 164 -45.49 -5.88 56.73
CA SER A 164 -45.65 -7.25 56.20
C SER A 164 -44.50 -7.76 55.32
N ARG A 165 -43.68 -6.85 54.78
CA ARG A 165 -42.53 -7.18 53.92
C ARG A 165 -41.18 -7.03 54.64
N ALA A 166 -41.18 -6.47 55.85
CA ALA A 166 -39.96 -6.29 56.63
C ALA A 166 -39.45 -7.64 57.16
N ARG A 167 -38.26 -8.06 56.71
CA ARG A 167 -37.63 -9.32 57.18
C ARG A 167 -36.79 -9.13 58.43
N ARG A 168 -36.16 -7.96 58.60
CA ARG A 168 -35.28 -7.66 59.74
C ARG A 168 -35.28 -6.16 60.03
N PHE A 169 -35.59 -5.76 61.26
CA PHE A 169 -35.66 -4.34 61.62
C PHE A 169 -34.26 -3.70 61.70
N ALA A 170 -34.19 -2.43 61.34
CA ALA A 170 -32.96 -1.64 61.48
C ALA A 170 -32.68 -1.27 62.95
N PRO A 171 -31.40 -1.13 63.34
CA PRO A 171 -31.03 -0.57 64.64
C PRO A 171 -31.55 0.88 64.68
N GLY A 172 -32.45 1.19 65.62
CA GLY A 172 -33.13 2.49 65.69
C GLY A 172 -34.49 2.56 64.96
N ALA A 173 -35.00 1.45 64.40
CA ALA A 173 -36.30 1.44 63.74
C ALA A 173 -37.46 1.87 64.66
N ALA A 174 -37.38 1.55 65.96
CA ALA A 174 -38.36 1.97 66.95
C ALA A 174 -38.30 3.49 67.23
N ASP A 175 -37.09 4.05 67.32
CA ASP A 175 -36.89 5.49 67.55
C ASP A 175 -37.36 6.31 66.36
N TYR A 176 -37.05 5.84 65.14
CA TYR A 176 -37.56 6.44 63.92
C TYR A 176 -39.10 6.41 63.88
N LEU A 177 -39.70 5.25 64.19
CA LEU A 177 -41.15 5.10 64.19
C LEU A 177 -41.80 6.01 65.23
N ALA A 178 -41.20 6.20 66.41
CA ALA A 178 -41.71 7.12 67.43
C ALA A 178 -41.79 8.58 66.94
N GLY A 179 -40.87 9.00 66.07
CA GLY A 179 -40.82 10.34 65.49
C GLY A 179 -41.66 10.57 64.23
N HIS A 180 -42.09 9.50 63.55
CA HIS A 180 -42.75 9.58 62.23
C HIS A 180 -44.15 8.95 62.29
N THR A 181 -45.12 9.73 62.78
CA THR A 181 -46.51 9.29 63.02
C THR A 181 -47.28 8.94 61.75
N GLU A 182 -46.84 9.47 60.61
CA GLU A 182 -47.35 9.17 59.28
C GLU A 182 -47.13 7.71 58.84
N ASP A 183 -46.19 7.02 59.48
CA ASP A 183 -45.90 5.61 59.21
C ASP A 183 -46.69 4.65 60.12
N TRP A 184 -47.63 5.18 60.90
CA TRP A 184 -48.47 4.40 61.81
C TRP A 184 -49.74 3.97 61.08
N GLN A 185 -50.16 2.72 61.30
CA GLN A 185 -51.45 2.24 60.84
C GLN A 185 -52.54 2.53 61.88
N GLN A 186 -52.24 2.28 63.16
CA GLN A 186 -53.17 2.51 64.27
C GLN A 186 -52.41 2.75 65.58
N ARG A 187 -52.96 3.62 66.44
CA ARG A 187 -52.54 3.77 67.84
C ARG A 187 -53.40 2.89 68.73
N THR A 188 -52.80 2.08 69.60
CA THR A 188 -53.49 1.26 70.60
C THR A 188 -53.09 1.70 72.00
N MET A 189 -53.85 1.30 73.03
CA MET A 189 -53.54 1.69 74.42
C MET A 189 -52.18 1.16 74.93
N GLY A 190 -51.60 0.16 74.26
CA GLY A 190 -50.29 -0.42 74.58
C GLY A 190 -49.15 -0.04 73.62
N GLY A 191 -49.38 0.83 72.62
CA GLY A 191 -48.34 1.24 71.68
C GLY A 191 -48.86 1.60 70.29
N VAL A 192 -48.00 1.45 69.29
CA VAL A 192 -48.28 1.81 67.89
C VAL A 192 -48.19 0.57 67.02
N HIS A 193 -49.17 0.38 66.14
CA HIS A 193 -49.10 -0.60 65.07
C HIS A 193 -48.56 0.08 63.79
N PRO A 194 -47.31 -0.19 63.35
CA PRO A 194 -46.73 0.47 62.19
C PRO A 194 -47.34 -0.01 60.87
N ARG A 195 -47.58 0.91 59.95
CA ARG A 195 -47.87 0.63 58.53
C ARG A 195 -46.58 0.34 57.77
N ARG A 196 -45.52 1.11 58.05
CA ARG A 196 -44.18 0.98 57.48
C ARG A 196 -43.14 1.01 58.59
N VAL A 197 -42.03 0.32 58.40
CA VAL A 197 -40.94 0.23 59.38
C VAL A 197 -39.61 0.21 58.65
N GLN A 198 -38.57 0.76 59.27
CA GLN A 198 -37.21 0.66 58.76
C GLN A 198 -36.71 -0.79 58.85
N SER A 199 -36.45 -1.39 57.70
CA SER A 199 -35.93 -2.73 57.54
C SER A 199 -34.49 -2.67 57.01
N LEU A 200 -33.64 -3.59 57.48
CA LEU A 200 -32.32 -3.83 56.91
C LEU A 200 -32.46 -4.67 55.65
N ARG A 201 -31.91 -4.16 54.55
CA ARG A 201 -31.69 -4.88 53.31
C ARG A 201 -30.19 -5.10 53.13
N ASN A 202 -29.80 -6.36 52.92
CA ASN A 202 -28.42 -6.70 52.56
C ASN A 202 -28.34 -6.74 51.04
N ASP A 203 -27.66 -5.78 50.43
CA ASP A 203 -27.36 -5.78 49.01
C ASP A 203 -25.88 -6.16 48.79
N GLU A 204 -25.64 -6.99 47.78
CA GLU A 204 -24.29 -7.37 47.38
C GLU A 204 -23.67 -6.30 46.48
N ASP A 205 -22.61 -5.66 46.96
CA ASP A 205 -21.82 -4.68 46.22
C ASP A 205 -20.64 -5.38 45.53
N LEU A 206 -20.74 -5.50 44.20
CA LEU A 206 -19.72 -6.10 43.35
C LEU A 206 -18.69 -5.07 42.84
N ASP A 207 -18.84 -3.78 43.13
CA ASP A 207 -18.01 -2.71 42.57
C ASP A 207 -16.70 -2.50 43.35
N LEU A 208 -15.98 -3.61 43.57
CA LEU A 208 -14.67 -3.65 44.21
C LEU A 208 -13.55 -3.27 43.23
N TYR A 209 -12.44 -2.74 43.75
CA TYR A 209 -11.28 -2.37 42.93
C TYR A 209 -10.77 -3.56 42.09
N GLU A 210 -10.72 -4.75 42.69
CA GLU A 210 -10.24 -5.99 42.08
C GLU A 210 -11.19 -6.49 40.99
N ASN A 211 -12.50 -6.30 41.18
CA ASN A 211 -13.51 -6.62 40.17
C ASN A 211 -13.43 -5.67 38.98
N ARG A 212 -13.22 -4.37 39.22
CA ARG A 212 -12.96 -3.38 38.16
C ARG A 212 -11.66 -3.70 37.41
N ALA A 213 -10.59 -4.04 38.14
CA ALA A 213 -9.32 -4.47 37.56
C ALA A 213 -9.47 -5.74 36.72
N THR A 214 -10.26 -6.71 37.17
CA THR A 214 -10.55 -7.94 36.41
C THR A 214 -11.30 -7.63 35.12
N LEU A 215 -12.33 -6.78 35.16
CA LEU A 215 -13.04 -6.33 33.95
C LEU A 215 -12.13 -5.57 32.98
N ARG A 216 -11.21 -4.75 33.51
CA ARG A 216 -10.23 -4.04 32.68
C ARG A 216 -9.22 -5.02 32.06
N LEU A 217 -8.77 -6.01 32.81
CA LEU A 217 -7.90 -7.08 32.30
C LEU A 217 -8.57 -7.84 31.16
N LEU A 218 -9.87 -8.16 31.26
CA LEU A 218 -10.60 -8.80 30.16
C LEU A 218 -10.58 -7.98 28.87
N ALA A 219 -10.70 -6.65 28.97
CA ALA A 219 -10.58 -5.77 27.81
C ALA A 219 -9.16 -5.78 27.22
N HIS A 220 -8.13 -5.77 28.07
CA HIS A 220 -6.73 -5.89 27.64
C HIS A 220 -6.43 -7.24 26.98
N LEU A 221 -6.94 -8.35 27.55
CA LEU A 221 -6.83 -9.69 26.97
C LEU A 221 -7.52 -9.77 25.60
N ALA A 222 -8.73 -9.22 25.48
CA ALA A 222 -9.45 -9.17 24.21
C ALA A 222 -8.66 -8.39 23.14
N ALA A 223 -8.11 -7.22 23.50
CA ALA A 223 -7.27 -6.43 22.60
C ALA A 223 -5.98 -7.17 22.20
N PHE A 224 -5.32 -7.81 23.16
CA PHE A 224 -4.11 -8.61 22.94
C PHE A 224 -4.36 -9.75 21.95
N PHE A 225 -5.36 -10.60 22.20
CA PHE A 225 -5.60 -11.75 21.32
C PHE A 225 -6.12 -11.33 19.95
N GLU A 226 -6.81 -10.20 19.84
CA GLU A 226 -7.18 -9.63 18.55
C GLU A 226 -5.97 -9.09 17.76
N TRP A 227 -5.02 -8.45 18.44
CA TRP A 227 -3.73 -8.11 17.84
C TRP A 227 -2.97 -9.37 17.41
N ARG A 228 -2.92 -10.39 18.28
CA ARG A 228 -2.22 -11.65 18.02
C ARG A 228 -2.80 -12.38 16.81
N ARG A 229 -4.13 -12.49 16.72
CA ARG A 229 -4.85 -13.08 15.58
C ARG A 229 -4.49 -12.38 14.27
N ARG A 230 -4.63 -11.04 14.23
CA ARG A 230 -4.31 -10.25 13.04
C ARG A 230 -2.85 -10.38 12.62
N ARG A 231 -1.93 -10.47 13.59
CA ARG A 231 -0.50 -10.67 13.32
C ARG A 231 -0.21 -12.04 12.70
N LEU A 232 -0.86 -13.11 13.19
CA LEU A 232 -0.73 -14.46 12.65
C LEU A 232 -1.38 -14.60 11.26
N GLU A 233 -2.59 -14.05 11.05
CA GLU A 233 -3.25 -14.07 9.74
C GLU A 233 -2.41 -13.38 8.66
N ALA A 234 -1.82 -12.24 8.98
CA ALA A 234 -0.96 -11.56 8.03
C ALA A 234 0.37 -12.31 7.77
N ALA A 235 0.81 -13.20 8.68
CA ALA A 235 1.94 -14.09 8.39
C ALA A 235 1.54 -15.22 7.45
N VAL A 236 0.32 -15.77 7.61
CA VAL A 236 -0.27 -16.73 6.66
C VAL A 236 -0.42 -16.11 5.27
N ASP A 237 -0.90 -14.86 5.17
CA ASP A 237 -1.02 -14.18 3.87
C ASP A 237 0.32 -14.06 3.13
N VAL A 238 1.40 -13.75 3.87
CA VAL A 238 2.76 -13.68 3.31
C VAL A 238 3.21 -15.06 2.83
N LEU A 239 2.88 -16.13 3.56
CA LEU A 239 3.19 -17.50 3.15
C LEU A 239 2.46 -17.93 1.89
N ASP A 240 1.15 -17.68 1.83
CA ASP A 240 0.33 -17.96 0.66
C ASP A 240 0.86 -17.21 -0.57
N ASP A 241 1.35 -15.99 -0.38
CA ASP A 241 2.02 -15.26 -1.45
C ASP A 241 3.35 -15.93 -1.83
N LEU A 242 4.22 -16.29 -0.88
CA LEU A 242 5.48 -17.00 -1.15
C LEU A 242 5.28 -18.32 -1.92
N ASP A 243 4.34 -19.16 -1.51
CA ASP A 243 4.02 -20.43 -2.19
C ASP A 243 3.55 -20.21 -3.62
N ARG A 244 2.75 -19.16 -3.83
CA ARG A 244 2.29 -18.77 -5.16
C ARG A 244 3.45 -18.27 -6.02
N PHE A 245 4.38 -17.50 -5.47
CA PHE A 245 5.60 -17.09 -6.17
C PHE A 245 6.48 -18.30 -6.49
N ALA A 246 6.64 -19.24 -5.56
CA ALA A 246 7.38 -20.47 -5.77
C ALA A 246 6.78 -21.31 -6.91
N ALA A 247 5.45 -21.44 -6.97
CA ALA A 247 4.74 -22.09 -8.08
C ALA A 247 4.98 -21.37 -9.42
N GLN A 248 5.21 -20.06 -9.40
CA GLN A 248 5.49 -19.26 -10.59
C GLN A 248 6.95 -19.39 -11.09
N LEU A 249 7.91 -19.73 -10.22
CA LEU A 249 9.32 -19.91 -10.57
C LEU A 249 9.53 -20.90 -11.73
N GLY A 250 8.68 -21.94 -11.81
CA GLY A 250 8.72 -22.95 -12.87
C GLY A 250 8.17 -22.49 -14.23
N THR A 251 7.51 -21.32 -14.30
CA THR A 251 6.84 -20.81 -15.50
C THR A 251 7.36 -19.43 -15.96
N GLY A 252 8.09 -18.72 -15.11
CA GLY A 252 8.65 -17.39 -15.36
C GLY A 252 9.97 -17.37 -16.15
N ARG A 253 10.42 -16.17 -16.54
CA ARG A 253 11.74 -15.96 -17.17
C ARG A 253 12.86 -16.06 -16.11
N TRP A 254 14.07 -16.44 -16.50
CA TRP A 254 15.19 -16.66 -15.57
C TRP A 254 15.47 -15.50 -14.60
N ARG A 255 15.35 -14.23 -15.04
CA ARG A 255 15.56 -13.05 -14.18
C ARG A 255 14.45 -12.87 -13.16
N THR A 256 13.21 -13.14 -13.57
CA THR A 256 12.04 -13.16 -12.68
C THR A 256 12.24 -14.27 -11.65
N SER A 257 12.66 -15.46 -12.08
CA SER A 257 13.03 -16.55 -11.18
C SER A 257 14.22 -16.20 -10.27
N HIS A 258 15.24 -15.46 -10.72
CA HIS A 258 16.41 -15.05 -9.93
C HIS A 258 16.08 -13.96 -8.90
N ARG A 259 15.34 -12.91 -9.28
CA ARG A 259 14.87 -11.88 -8.34
C ARG A 259 13.95 -12.49 -7.28
N MET A 260 13.06 -13.39 -7.71
CA MET A 260 12.17 -14.12 -6.81
C MET A 260 12.90 -15.11 -5.91
N SER A 261 13.95 -15.79 -6.40
CA SER A 261 14.75 -16.68 -5.54
C SER A 261 15.64 -15.94 -4.55
N GLN A 262 16.08 -14.70 -4.85
CA GLN A 262 16.72 -13.85 -3.84
C GLN A 262 15.74 -13.48 -2.71
N LEU A 263 14.52 -13.09 -3.05
CA LEU A 263 13.47 -12.82 -2.06
C LEU A 263 13.13 -14.09 -1.25
N LEU A 264 13.01 -15.24 -1.89
CA LEU A 264 12.69 -16.53 -1.23
C LEU A 264 13.84 -17.06 -0.36
N ALA A 265 15.10 -16.82 -0.74
CA ALA A 265 16.27 -17.23 0.05
C ALA A 265 16.26 -16.59 1.44
N GLU A 266 15.74 -15.36 1.58
CA GLU A 266 15.58 -14.69 2.87
C GLU A 266 14.58 -15.40 3.81
N PHE A 267 13.71 -16.28 3.30
CA PHE A 267 12.70 -17.02 4.07
C PHE A 267 13.06 -18.49 4.29
N HIS A 268 14.08 -19.02 3.61
CA HIS A 268 14.41 -20.45 3.62
C HIS A 268 14.76 -20.96 5.03
N ASP A 269 15.44 -20.14 5.83
CA ASP A 269 15.87 -20.47 7.20
C ASP A 269 14.71 -20.60 8.21
N HIS A 270 13.46 -20.37 7.79
CA HIS A 270 12.29 -20.30 8.67
C HIS A 270 11.20 -21.33 8.36
N ALA A 271 11.43 -22.25 7.42
CA ALA A 271 10.45 -23.24 6.96
C ALA A 271 9.77 -24.04 8.09
N ASP A 272 10.52 -24.45 9.12
CA ASP A 272 9.99 -25.22 10.26
C ASP A 272 9.00 -24.42 11.11
N LEU A 273 9.21 -23.10 11.23
CA LEU A 273 8.37 -22.22 12.03
C LEU A 273 7.10 -21.82 11.27
N LEU A 274 7.19 -21.75 9.95
CA LEU A 274 6.07 -21.52 9.04
C LEU A 274 5.07 -22.69 9.05
N ALA A 275 5.54 -23.92 9.26
CA ALA A 275 4.69 -25.11 9.33
C ALA A 275 3.71 -25.12 10.54
N GLY A 276 3.94 -24.30 11.58
CA GLY A 276 3.13 -24.27 12.81
C GLY A 276 2.24 -23.03 12.99
N ILE A 277 2.24 -22.08 12.04
CA ILE A 277 1.50 -20.82 12.17
C ILE A 277 -0.02 -21.04 12.18
N ASP A 278 -0.54 -21.94 11.34
CA ASP A 278 -1.97 -22.26 11.30
C ASP A 278 -2.46 -22.82 12.63
N ASP A 279 -1.68 -23.70 13.26
CA ASP A 279 -1.99 -24.25 14.58
C ASP A 279 -2.01 -23.16 15.66
N LEU A 280 -1.06 -22.23 15.63
CA LEU A 280 -1.02 -21.09 16.56
C LEU A 280 -2.20 -20.13 16.35
N LEU A 281 -2.60 -19.91 15.09
CA LEU A 281 -3.75 -19.09 14.74
C LEU A 281 -5.04 -19.73 15.27
N GLU A 282 -5.19 -21.04 15.11
CA GLU A 282 -6.33 -21.78 15.62
C GLU A 282 -6.38 -21.76 17.16
N GLN A 283 -5.25 -21.98 17.84
CA GLN A 283 -5.16 -21.84 19.29
C GLN A 283 -5.55 -20.43 19.76
N THR A 284 -5.11 -19.39 19.04
CA THR A 284 -5.46 -17.99 19.35
C THR A 284 -6.97 -17.75 19.19
N ARG A 285 -7.58 -18.25 18.13
CA ARG A 285 -9.05 -18.18 17.92
C ARG A 285 -9.81 -18.88 19.04
N GLN A 286 -9.32 -20.04 19.50
CA GLN A 286 -9.90 -20.75 20.64
C GLN A 286 -9.82 -19.95 21.95
N ARG A 287 -8.69 -19.28 22.23
CA ARG A 287 -8.53 -18.38 23.39
C ARG A 287 -9.50 -17.20 23.32
N GLN A 288 -9.68 -16.59 22.15
CA GLN A 288 -10.69 -15.54 21.94
C GLN A 288 -12.11 -16.04 22.18
N ALA A 289 -12.47 -17.21 21.65
CA ALA A 289 -13.79 -17.82 21.88
C ALA A 289 -14.06 -18.07 23.37
N ARG A 290 -13.04 -18.56 24.11
CA ARG A 290 -13.09 -18.74 25.56
C ARG A 290 -13.34 -17.42 26.30
N LEU A 291 -12.67 -16.34 25.93
CA LEU A 291 -12.89 -15.00 26.48
C LEU A 291 -14.29 -14.47 26.17
N LEU A 292 -14.76 -14.63 24.94
CA LEU A 292 -16.12 -14.25 24.53
C LEU A 292 -17.17 -14.98 25.37
N GLY A 293 -16.93 -16.26 25.70
CA GLY A 293 -17.77 -17.03 26.62
C GLY A 293 -17.93 -16.40 28.01
N LEU A 294 -16.95 -15.63 28.49
CA LEU A 294 -17.03 -14.94 29.79
C LEU A 294 -17.93 -13.70 29.77
N HIS A 295 -18.36 -13.19 28.61
CA HIS A 295 -19.26 -12.04 28.56
C HIS A 295 -20.62 -12.31 29.22
N ALA A 296 -21.09 -13.57 29.21
CA ALA A 296 -22.32 -13.99 29.87
C ALA A 296 -22.17 -14.21 31.38
N SER A 297 -20.98 -14.03 31.95
CA SER A 297 -20.72 -14.25 33.38
C SER A 297 -21.37 -13.20 34.28
N ARG A 298 -21.43 -13.47 35.60
CA ARG A 298 -22.09 -12.60 36.59
C ARG A 298 -21.42 -11.23 36.67
N LEU A 299 -20.09 -11.20 36.73
CA LEU A 299 -19.30 -9.98 36.78
C LEU A 299 -19.49 -9.14 35.50
N CYS A 300 -19.41 -9.78 34.33
CA CYS A 300 -19.58 -9.12 33.04
C CYS A 300 -21.02 -8.64 32.77
N ARG A 301 -22.06 -9.27 33.32
CA ARG A 301 -23.44 -8.76 33.15
C ARG A 301 -23.81 -7.65 34.12
N ASN A 302 -23.10 -7.51 35.23
CA ASN A 302 -23.42 -6.49 36.21
C ASN A 302 -23.06 -5.09 35.67
N ARG A 303 -24.05 -4.18 35.65
CA ARG A 303 -23.90 -2.79 35.22
C ARG A 303 -23.43 -1.86 36.34
N GLN A 304 -23.49 -2.31 37.59
CA GLN A 304 -23.07 -1.54 38.76
C GLN A 304 -21.55 -1.46 38.90
N VAL A 305 -20.80 -2.40 38.31
CA VAL A 305 -19.34 -2.36 38.34
C VAL A 305 -18.83 -1.37 37.29
N SER A 306 -18.04 -0.39 37.73
CA SER A 306 -17.52 0.64 36.83
C SER A 306 -16.50 0.07 35.84
N ARG A 307 -16.78 0.22 34.54
CA ARG A 307 -15.89 -0.16 33.43
C ARG A 307 -14.94 0.95 32.98
N SER A 308 -15.24 2.19 33.36
CA SER A 308 -14.50 3.40 32.96
C SER A 308 -13.46 3.83 34.00
N ALA A 309 -13.23 3.03 35.05
CA ALA A 309 -12.21 3.32 36.03
C ALA A 309 -10.82 3.28 35.38
N VAL A 310 -10.08 4.39 35.48
CA VAL A 310 -8.70 4.47 35.02
C VAL A 310 -7.82 3.69 36.00
N ILE A 311 -7.38 2.51 35.58
CA ILE A 311 -6.47 1.65 36.34
C ILE A 311 -5.12 1.71 35.64
N GLY A 312 -4.09 2.19 36.36
CA GLY A 312 -2.73 2.25 35.83
C GLY A 312 -2.12 0.86 35.62
N THR A 313 -1.00 0.80 34.92
CA THR A 313 -0.27 -0.45 34.62
C THR A 313 0.20 -1.20 35.87
N GLY A 314 0.43 -0.50 36.99
CA GLY A 314 0.68 -1.09 38.30
C GLY A 314 -0.59 -1.28 39.13
N LEU A 315 -0.94 -2.54 39.46
CA LEU A 315 -2.03 -2.83 40.39
C LEU A 315 -1.65 -2.56 41.84
N ARG A 316 -2.61 -2.06 42.63
CA ARG A 316 -2.46 -1.90 44.08
C ARG A 316 -2.48 -3.28 44.75
N PRO A 317 -1.53 -3.61 45.65
CA PRO A 317 -1.54 -4.86 46.38
C PRO A 317 -2.63 -4.83 47.47
N THR A 318 -3.78 -5.43 47.20
CA THR A 318 -4.90 -5.53 48.14
C THR A 318 -4.98 -6.93 48.77
N ASN A 319 -5.73 -7.07 49.86
CA ASN A 319 -5.90 -8.37 50.54
C ASN A 319 -6.43 -9.47 49.61
N LEU A 320 -7.34 -9.12 48.69
CA LEU A 320 -7.83 -10.08 47.69
C LEU A 320 -6.72 -10.51 46.73
N PHE A 321 -5.92 -9.57 46.20
CA PHE A 321 -4.80 -9.90 45.31
C PHE A 321 -3.62 -10.61 45.99
N LEU A 322 -3.48 -10.49 47.31
CA LEU A 322 -2.40 -11.12 48.06
C LEU A 322 -2.76 -12.52 48.56
N PHE A 323 -3.99 -12.72 49.04
CA PHE A 323 -4.35 -13.92 49.80
C PHE A 323 -5.46 -14.77 49.17
N HIS A 324 -6.35 -14.20 48.36
CA HIS A 324 -7.38 -14.98 47.69
C HIS A 324 -6.77 -15.71 46.48
N GLU A 325 -6.94 -17.03 46.41
CA GLU A 325 -6.26 -17.87 45.42
C GLU A 325 -6.53 -17.39 43.98
N ASP A 326 -7.80 -17.21 43.62
CA ASP A 326 -8.17 -16.79 42.27
C ASP A 326 -7.71 -15.38 41.91
N TYR A 327 -7.91 -14.39 42.79
CA TYR A 327 -7.47 -13.01 42.53
C TYR A 327 -5.95 -12.89 42.48
N ARG A 328 -5.22 -13.68 43.27
CA ARG A 328 -3.75 -13.73 43.19
C ARG A 328 -3.27 -14.22 41.82
N ARG A 329 -3.97 -15.20 41.21
CA ARG A 329 -3.68 -15.62 39.82
C ARG A 329 -4.01 -14.52 38.81
N ILE A 330 -5.12 -13.80 38.98
CA ILE A 330 -5.46 -12.63 38.14
C ILE A 330 -4.39 -11.53 38.24
N HIS A 331 -3.89 -11.27 39.44
CA HIS A 331 -2.81 -10.30 39.66
C HIS A 331 -1.50 -10.73 38.96
N GLY A 332 -1.17 -12.02 38.99
CA GLY A 332 -0.04 -12.59 38.23
C GLY A 332 -0.22 -12.39 36.72
N LEU A 333 -1.40 -12.72 36.20
CA LEU A 333 -1.74 -12.55 34.78
C LEU A 333 -1.66 -11.08 34.33
N TRP A 334 -2.10 -10.14 35.17
CA TRP A 334 -1.96 -8.70 34.89
C TRP A 334 -0.49 -8.29 34.74
N LYS A 335 0.39 -8.76 35.62
CA LYS A 335 1.83 -8.44 35.54
C LYS A 335 2.46 -9.01 34.27
N ALA A 336 2.11 -10.24 33.91
CA ALA A 336 2.55 -10.86 32.68
C ALA A 336 2.07 -10.09 31.45
N TRP A 337 0.80 -9.64 31.44
CA TRP A 337 0.27 -8.77 30.40
C TRP A 337 1.04 -7.45 30.31
N ALA A 338 1.30 -6.77 31.43
CA ALA A 338 1.99 -5.48 31.43
C ALA A 338 3.43 -5.56 30.89
N LEU A 339 4.12 -6.70 31.08
CA LEU A 339 5.42 -6.95 30.47
C LEU A 339 5.32 -7.09 28.95
N VAL A 340 4.31 -7.84 28.48
CA VAL A 340 4.07 -7.99 27.04
C VAL A 340 3.66 -6.67 26.41
N ASP A 341 2.76 -5.91 27.04
CA ASP A 341 2.29 -4.59 26.59
C ASP A 341 3.45 -3.60 26.43
N ALA A 342 4.37 -3.56 27.40
CA ALA A 342 5.59 -2.75 27.32
C ALA A 342 6.52 -3.19 26.19
N SER A 343 6.58 -4.49 25.87
CA SER A 343 7.46 -5.03 24.81
C SER A 343 6.86 -4.93 23.40
N THR A 344 5.53 -4.92 23.28
CA THR A 344 4.81 -4.99 22.00
C THR A 344 4.16 -3.67 21.59
N GLY A 345 3.98 -2.73 22.52
CA GLY A 345 3.37 -1.42 22.26
C GLY A 345 1.90 -1.52 21.80
N LEU A 346 1.15 -2.48 22.35
CA LEU A 346 -0.24 -2.84 22.00
C LEU A 346 -1.26 -1.69 22.06
N ASP A 347 -0.91 -0.55 22.67
CA ASP A 347 -1.74 0.65 22.78
C ASP A 347 -1.25 1.85 21.94
N SER A 348 -0.14 1.75 21.21
CA SER A 348 0.32 2.82 20.31
C SER A 348 -0.37 2.72 18.94
N ALA A 349 -1.67 3.02 18.89
CA ALA A 349 -2.35 3.23 17.63
C ALA A 349 -1.57 4.29 16.81
N VAL A 350 -1.05 3.89 15.65
CA VAL A 350 -0.32 4.81 14.77
C VAL A 350 -1.24 5.97 14.42
N SER A 351 -0.82 7.19 14.75
CA SER A 351 -1.63 8.36 14.45
C SER A 351 -1.86 8.45 12.93
N PRO A 352 -3.05 8.90 12.46
CA PRO A 352 -3.30 9.04 11.03
C PRO A 352 -2.26 9.88 10.27
N MET A 353 -1.66 10.87 10.94
CA MET A 353 -0.57 11.68 10.38
C MET A 353 0.69 10.82 10.19
N ALA A 354 1.14 10.16 11.25
CA ALA A 354 2.32 9.30 11.21
C ALA A 354 2.17 8.18 10.16
N PHE A 355 0.96 7.66 9.99
CA PHE A 355 0.67 6.69 8.94
C PHE A 355 0.81 7.29 7.53
N CYS A 356 0.29 8.50 7.26
CA CYS A 356 0.45 9.15 5.95
C CYS A 356 1.92 9.35 5.60
N ASP A 357 2.72 9.83 6.55
CA ASP A 357 4.15 10.06 6.34
C ASP A 357 4.93 8.75 6.16
N ALA A 358 4.59 7.73 6.94
CA ALA A 358 5.17 6.40 6.80
C ALA A 358 4.82 5.74 5.46
N TYR A 359 3.59 5.94 4.98
CA TYR A 359 3.16 5.42 3.69
C TYR A 359 3.83 6.13 2.53
N ASP A 360 4.07 7.46 2.61
CA ASP A 360 4.86 8.18 1.60
C ASP A 360 6.29 7.60 1.50
N GLN A 361 6.93 7.30 2.64
CA GLN A 361 8.27 6.68 2.67
C GLN A 361 8.27 5.26 2.10
N PHE A 362 7.27 4.45 2.44
CA PHE A 362 7.09 3.11 1.86
C PHE A 362 6.95 3.19 0.33
N VAL A 363 6.13 4.12 -0.18
CA VAL A 363 5.96 4.31 -1.62
C VAL A 363 7.27 4.76 -2.31
N ALA A 364 8.06 5.62 -1.65
CA ALA A 364 9.37 5.99 -2.16
C ALA A 364 10.33 4.80 -2.25
N LEU A 365 10.37 3.96 -1.22
CA LEU A 365 11.18 2.74 -1.18
C LEU A 365 10.82 1.76 -2.32
N ILE A 366 9.52 1.42 -2.48
CA ILE A 366 9.11 0.48 -3.54
C ILE A 366 9.34 1.06 -4.95
N THR A 367 9.25 2.38 -5.12
CA THR A 367 9.54 3.05 -6.40
C THR A 367 11.03 2.96 -6.74
N ALA A 368 11.91 3.20 -5.77
CA ALA A 368 13.35 3.06 -5.96
C ALA A 368 13.75 1.59 -6.23
N ARG A 369 13.18 0.63 -5.49
CA ARG A 369 13.41 -0.81 -5.75
C ARG A 369 12.88 -1.27 -7.10
N ALA A 370 11.80 -0.66 -7.58
CA ALA A 370 11.27 -0.93 -8.90
C ALA A 370 12.20 -0.44 -10.03
N LEU A 371 12.97 0.65 -9.80
CA LEU A 371 14.04 1.07 -10.71
C LEU A 371 15.20 0.06 -10.71
N GLU A 372 15.64 -0.44 -9.56
CA GLU A 372 16.68 -1.47 -9.50
C GLU A 372 16.26 -2.78 -10.18
N SER A 373 14.99 -3.17 -10.03
CA SER A 373 14.40 -4.30 -10.76
C SER A 373 14.45 -4.14 -12.28
N LEU A 374 14.51 -2.89 -12.78
CA LEU A 374 14.66 -2.50 -14.19
C LEU A 374 16.13 -2.30 -14.63
N ASP A 375 17.12 -2.77 -13.85
CA ASP A 375 18.56 -2.63 -14.10
C ASP A 375 19.08 -1.18 -14.02
N PHE A 376 18.36 -0.29 -13.32
CA PHE A 376 18.88 1.04 -13.00
C PHE A 376 19.70 1.01 -11.72
N ARG A 377 20.84 1.69 -11.75
CA ARG A 377 21.71 1.89 -10.59
C ARG A 377 21.72 3.37 -10.23
N ALA A 378 21.63 3.66 -8.95
CA ALA A 378 21.78 5.02 -8.46
C ALA A 378 23.23 5.49 -8.65
N LEU A 379 23.38 6.74 -9.06
CA LEU A 379 24.67 7.45 -9.20
C LEU A 379 24.94 8.39 -8.03
N THR A 380 23.96 8.58 -7.15
CA THR A 380 24.02 9.46 -5.98
C THR A 380 24.15 8.67 -4.70
N THR A 381 24.78 9.25 -3.68
CA THR A 381 24.97 8.63 -2.36
C THR A 381 23.80 8.86 -1.41
N LEU A 382 22.92 9.82 -1.71
CA LEU A 382 21.78 10.22 -0.87
C LEU A 382 20.48 9.61 -1.37
N GLN A 383 19.60 9.24 -0.44
CA GLN A 383 18.25 8.74 -0.65
C GLN A 383 17.26 9.85 -1.05
N PRO A 384 16.16 9.49 -1.71
CA PRO A 384 15.12 10.45 -2.05
C PRO A 384 14.30 10.81 -0.79
N LEU A 385 14.29 12.09 -0.40
CA LEU A 385 13.48 12.62 0.70
C LEU A 385 12.52 13.73 0.21
N PRO A 386 11.35 13.93 0.86
CA PRO A 386 10.43 15.02 0.52
C PRO A 386 11.12 16.40 0.56
N GLY A 387 11.16 17.09 -0.59
CA GLY A 387 11.86 18.38 -0.73
C GLY A 387 13.39 18.29 -0.68
N GLY A 388 13.94 17.07 -0.72
CA GLY A 388 15.37 16.78 -0.63
C GLY A 388 16.08 16.72 -1.99
N PRO A 389 17.27 16.08 -2.04
CA PRO A 389 18.07 15.98 -3.26
C PRO A 389 17.39 15.09 -4.31
N LYS A 390 17.73 15.33 -5.59
CA LYS A 390 17.33 14.47 -6.70
C LYS A 390 18.29 13.28 -6.80
N VAL A 391 17.75 12.09 -6.99
CA VAL A 391 18.52 10.84 -7.15
C VAL A 391 18.66 10.55 -8.63
N ALA A 392 19.89 10.52 -9.12
CA ALA A 392 20.19 10.20 -10.51
C ALA A 392 20.37 8.68 -10.67
N TYR A 393 19.81 8.12 -11.73
CA TYR A 393 19.88 6.71 -12.07
C TYR A 393 20.40 6.55 -13.50
N THR A 394 21.19 5.50 -13.74
CA THR A 394 21.58 5.08 -15.08
C THR A 394 21.46 3.56 -15.22
N ASN A 395 21.34 3.09 -16.45
CA ASN A 395 21.38 1.66 -16.77
C ASN A 395 22.43 1.37 -17.84
N ARG A 396 22.54 0.11 -18.27
CA ARG A 396 23.49 -0.32 -19.32
C ARG A 396 23.28 0.35 -20.69
N ALA A 397 22.08 0.86 -20.94
CA ALA A 397 21.77 1.58 -22.18
C ALA A 397 22.21 3.04 -22.15
N ASP A 398 22.79 3.51 -21.04
CA ASP A 398 23.03 4.93 -20.77
C ASP A 398 21.73 5.75 -20.77
N ASP A 399 20.63 5.12 -20.35
CA ASP A 399 19.35 5.79 -20.11
C ASP A 399 19.44 6.48 -18.75
N GLN A 400 19.51 7.80 -18.75
CA GLN A 400 19.62 8.59 -17.52
C GLN A 400 18.24 9.04 -17.04
N LEU A 401 17.92 8.69 -15.79
CA LEU A 401 16.68 9.08 -15.14
C LEU A 401 16.99 9.85 -13.86
N THR A 402 16.07 10.71 -13.45
CA THR A 402 16.17 11.45 -12.19
C THR A 402 14.88 11.28 -11.41
N LEU A 403 14.97 10.74 -10.21
CA LEU A 403 13.88 10.65 -9.25
C LEU A 403 13.95 11.82 -8.27
N SER A 404 12.82 12.49 -8.05
CA SER A 404 12.72 13.55 -7.04
C SER A 404 11.43 13.40 -6.25
N VAL A 405 11.46 13.76 -4.96
CA VAL A 405 10.28 13.72 -4.09
C VAL A 405 9.92 15.15 -3.72
N ARG A 406 8.72 15.56 -4.05
CA ARG A 406 8.18 16.88 -3.71
C ARG A 406 7.90 16.96 -2.21
N ALA A 407 7.77 18.18 -1.69
CA ALA A 407 7.46 18.42 -0.28
C ALA A 407 6.11 17.81 0.16
N ASP A 408 5.20 17.52 -0.78
CA ASP A 408 3.92 16.84 -0.53
C ASP A 408 4.00 15.30 -0.60
N GLY A 409 5.20 14.74 -0.71
CA GLY A 409 5.46 13.31 -0.82
C GLY A 409 5.23 12.71 -2.21
N THR A 410 4.88 13.53 -3.22
CA THR A 410 4.71 13.07 -4.60
C THR A 410 6.06 12.83 -5.27
N LEU A 411 6.23 11.69 -5.94
CA LEU A 411 7.47 11.38 -6.65
C LEU A 411 7.34 11.72 -8.13
N GLU A 412 8.36 12.35 -8.68
CA GLU A 412 8.47 12.69 -10.10
C GLU A 412 9.72 12.04 -10.67
N LEU A 413 9.51 11.19 -11.68
CA LEU A 413 10.57 10.58 -12.47
C LEU A 413 10.73 11.36 -13.78
N CYS A 414 11.92 11.91 -13.99
CA CYS A 414 12.24 12.74 -15.14
C CYS A 414 13.31 12.09 -16.02
N ARG A 415 13.23 12.37 -17.33
CA ARG A 415 14.28 12.16 -18.33
C ARG A 415 14.45 13.46 -19.10
N ASP A 416 15.67 13.96 -19.24
CA ASP A 416 15.96 15.20 -19.97
C ASP A 416 15.05 16.38 -19.54
N GLN A 417 14.84 16.54 -18.23
CA GLN A 417 13.93 17.52 -17.60
C GLN A 417 12.43 17.33 -17.89
N ARG A 418 12.04 16.33 -18.69
CA ARG A 418 10.65 15.97 -18.94
C ARG A 418 10.17 14.93 -17.92
N ILE A 419 9.02 15.17 -17.29
CA ILE A 419 8.37 14.22 -16.38
C ILE A 419 7.79 13.05 -17.20
N LEU A 420 8.27 11.84 -16.94
CA LEU A 420 7.76 10.60 -17.54
C LEU A 420 6.64 9.99 -16.70
N LEU A 421 6.86 9.91 -15.39
CA LEU A 421 5.94 9.31 -14.43
C LEU A 421 5.83 10.19 -13.19
N THR A 422 4.60 10.41 -12.74
CA THR A 422 4.32 10.94 -11.39
C THR A 422 3.68 9.86 -10.55
N VAL A 423 4.28 9.54 -9.42
CA VAL A 423 3.75 8.59 -8.44
C VAL A 423 3.21 9.36 -7.25
N VAL A 424 1.92 9.19 -6.99
CA VAL A 424 1.19 9.91 -5.95
C VAL A 424 0.68 8.92 -4.91
N PRO A 425 1.31 8.85 -3.73
CA PRO A 425 0.75 8.11 -2.59
C PRO A 425 -0.64 8.64 -2.19
N VAL A 426 -1.60 7.75 -2.04
CA VAL A 426 -2.94 8.03 -1.53
C VAL A 426 -3.20 7.02 -0.40
N PRO A 427 -2.86 7.33 0.86
CA PRO A 427 -2.96 6.42 2.00
C PRO A 427 -4.42 6.10 2.42
N HIS A 428 -5.37 6.21 1.51
CA HIS A 428 -6.79 5.95 1.73
C HIS A 428 -7.16 4.56 1.22
N GLN A 429 -7.91 3.79 2.00
CA GLN A 429 -8.37 2.47 1.58
C GLN A 429 -9.48 2.61 0.53
N LEU A 430 -9.19 2.22 -0.72
CA LEU A 430 -10.14 2.29 -1.84
C LEU A 430 -10.94 1.00 -2.05
N ALA A 431 -10.50 -0.12 -1.46
CA ALA A 431 -11.10 -1.44 -1.61
C ALA A 431 -12.18 -1.77 -0.56
N ALA A 432 -12.56 -0.81 0.28
CA ALA A 432 -13.60 -0.97 1.30
C ALA A 432 -15.00 -1.13 0.68
N PRO A 433 -15.99 -1.70 1.40
CA PRO A 433 -17.34 -1.92 0.89
C PRO A 433 -18.10 -0.59 0.68
N VAL A 434 -17.84 0.07 -0.44
CA VAL A 434 -18.54 1.25 -0.93
C VAL A 434 -19.58 0.82 -1.97
N THR A 435 -20.72 1.49 -2.05
CA THR A 435 -21.70 1.19 -3.12
C THR A 435 -21.09 1.45 -4.50
N SER A 436 -21.42 0.64 -5.52
CA SER A 436 -20.78 0.73 -6.84
C SER A 436 -20.82 2.13 -7.47
N ARG A 437 -21.93 2.88 -7.30
CA ARG A 437 -22.06 4.25 -7.83
C ARG A 437 -21.12 5.27 -7.16
N GLN A 438 -20.92 5.14 -5.84
CA GLN A 438 -20.01 6.02 -5.11
C GLN A 438 -18.55 5.72 -5.50
N LEU A 439 -18.24 4.44 -5.72
CA LEU A 439 -16.92 4.03 -6.18
C LEU A 439 -16.64 4.52 -7.61
N ASP A 440 -17.62 4.47 -8.51
CA ASP A 440 -17.46 5.02 -9.87
C ASP A 440 -17.12 6.52 -9.84
N ALA A 441 -17.89 7.31 -9.09
CA ALA A 441 -17.62 8.75 -8.95
C ALA A 441 -16.25 9.05 -8.33
N LEU A 442 -15.84 8.26 -7.34
CA LEU A 442 -14.51 8.36 -6.71
C LEU A 442 -13.39 8.03 -7.71
N LEU A 443 -13.56 6.95 -8.47
CA LEU A 443 -12.58 6.53 -9.47
C LEU A 443 -12.46 7.56 -10.59
N ASP A 444 -13.57 8.16 -11.03
CA ASP A 444 -13.58 9.19 -12.07
C ASP A 444 -12.87 10.47 -11.59
N ASP A 445 -13.12 10.89 -10.35
CA ASP A 445 -12.42 12.03 -9.72
C ASP A 445 -10.90 11.78 -9.61
N LEU A 446 -10.50 10.59 -9.15
CA LEU A 446 -9.09 10.19 -9.06
C LEU A 446 -8.41 10.08 -10.43
N ARG A 447 -9.17 9.73 -11.48
CA ARG A 447 -8.69 9.56 -12.86
C ARG A 447 -8.75 10.83 -13.71
N THR A 448 -8.81 12.00 -13.07
CA THR A 448 -8.68 13.29 -13.76
C THR A 448 -7.49 13.26 -14.72
N PRO A 449 -7.68 13.48 -16.03
CA PRO A 449 -6.69 13.16 -17.04
C PRO A 449 -5.38 13.93 -16.84
N ALA A 450 -4.28 13.21 -16.97
CA ALA A 450 -2.95 13.80 -16.98
C ALA A 450 -2.69 14.54 -18.31
N PRO A 451 -1.77 15.52 -18.36
CA PRO A 451 -1.31 16.11 -19.61
C PRO A 451 -0.84 15.05 -20.61
N ALA A 452 -0.98 15.33 -21.90
CA ALA A 452 -0.60 14.38 -22.95
C ALA A 452 0.88 13.96 -22.82
N GLY A 453 1.14 12.65 -22.78
CA GLY A 453 2.49 12.09 -22.66
C GLY A 453 3.07 12.13 -21.24
N HIS A 454 2.26 12.39 -20.22
CA HIS A 454 2.59 12.25 -18.79
C HIS A 454 1.82 11.08 -18.21
N HIS A 455 2.52 10.10 -17.64
CA HIS A 455 1.87 9.01 -16.91
C HIS A 455 1.75 9.37 -15.43
N ARG A 456 0.58 9.16 -14.82
CA ARG A 456 0.39 9.33 -13.38
C ARG A 456 -0.06 8.02 -12.79
N VAL A 457 0.46 7.65 -11.63
CA VAL A 457 0.03 6.48 -10.88
C VAL A 457 -0.27 6.89 -9.45
N LEU A 458 -1.45 6.50 -8.98
CA LEU A 458 -1.84 6.63 -7.59
C LEU A 458 -1.58 5.30 -6.90
N ILE A 459 -0.79 5.32 -5.83
CA ILE A 459 -0.50 4.13 -5.04
C ILE A 459 -1.31 4.19 -3.75
N TYR A 460 -2.11 3.16 -3.48
CA TYR A 460 -3.02 3.13 -2.33
C TYR A 460 -2.91 1.84 -1.53
N PRO A 461 -3.18 1.88 -0.20
CA PRO A 461 -3.09 0.71 0.65
C PRO A 461 -4.27 -0.21 0.38
N SER A 462 -3.97 -1.45 0.03
CA SER A 462 -4.96 -2.53 -0.01
C SER A 462 -4.26 -3.87 0.01
N THR A 463 -4.88 -4.87 0.65
CA THR A 463 -4.43 -6.26 0.60
C THR A 463 -5.16 -7.04 -0.49
N ARG A 464 -4.57 -8.16 -0.91
CA ARG A 464 -5.11 -9.03 -1.94
C ARG A 464 -6.48 -9.57 -1.55
N VAL A 465 -6.63 -9.97 -0.28
CA VAL A 465 -7.88 -10.49 0.28
C VAL A 465 -9.01 -9.49 0.12
N GLU A 466 -8.76 -8.22 0.42
CA GLU A 466 -9.73 -7.13 0.22
C GLU A 466 -10.12 -7.01 -1.25
N ARG A 467 -9.15 -6.99 -2.16
CA ARG A 467 -9.42 -6.84 -3.60
C ARG A 467 -10.15 -8.03 -4.21
N GLN A 468 -9.89 -9.24 -3.72
CA GLN A 468 -10.57 -10.45 -4.19
C GLN A 468 -12.06 -10.48 -3.84
N SER A 469 -12.47 -9.77 -2.80
CA SER A 469 -13.88 -9.60 -2.44
C SER A 469 -14.66 -8.70 -3.42
N LEU A 470 -13.96 -7.90 -4.22
CA LEU A 470 -14.58 -6.94 -5.14
C LEU A 470 -15.03 -7.59 -6.46
N PRO A 471 -16.07 -7.04 -7.11
CA PRO A 471 -16.43 -7.42 -8.47
C PRO A 471 -15.24 -7.28 -9.44
N ARG A 472 -15.09 -8.24 -10.38
CA ARG A 472 -13.96 -8.27 -11.32
C ARG A 472 -13.75 -6.96 -12.11
N GLN A 473 -14.84 -6.30 -12.49
CA GLN A 473 -14.80 -5.04 -13.24
C GLN A 473 -14.21 -3.89 -12.39
N VAL A 474 -14.62 -3.80 -11.13
CA VAL A 474 -14.10 -2.83 -10.16
C VAL A 474 -12.63 -3.09 -9.88
N ARG A 475 -12.29 -4.35 -9.60
CA ARG A 475 -10.91 -4.77 -9.34
C ARG A 475 -9.98 -4.40 -10.49
N ALA A 476 -10.40 -4.62 -11.74
CA ALA A 476 -9.61 -4.25 -12.91
C ALA A 476 -9.34 -2.73 -13.02
N ARG A 477 -10.26 -1.87 -12.56
CA ARG A 477 -10.03 -0.41 -12.52
C ARG A 477 -9.09 0.00 -11.38
N LEU A 478 -9.12 -0.74 -10.27
CA LEU A 478 -8.32 -0.52 -9.07
C LEU A 478 -6.90 -1.11 -9.13
N GLU A 479 -6.64 -2.06 -10.03
CA GLU A 479 -5.34 -2.71 -10.25
C GLU A 479 -4.69 -2.31 -11.59
N SER A 480 -5.25 -1.30 -12.25
CA SER A 480 -4.78 -0.87 -13.55
C SER A 480 -3.59 0.08 -13.42
N PRO A 481 -2.45 -0.19 -14.08
CA PRO A 481 -1.38 0.80 -14.22
C PRO A 481 -1.83 2.04 -15.03
N GLY A 482 -3.02 2.06 -15.61
CA GLY A 482 -3.64 3.22 -16.28
C GLY A 482 -3.61 3.14 -17.80
N HIS A 483 -2.78 2.26 -18.36
CA HIS A 483 -2.67 2.03 -19.80
C HIS A 483 -3.37 0.77 -20.28
N ASP A 484 -4.00 -0.02 -19.43
CA ASP A 484 -4.65 -1.27 -19.84
C ASP A 484 -6.18 -1.23 -19.76
N LEU A 485 -6.74 -0.05 -19.53
CA LEU A 485 -8.18 0.24 -19.58
C LEU A 485 -8.53 0.95 -20.88
N ALA A 486 -9.75 0.71 -21.38
CA ALA A 486 -10.24 1.27 -22.64
C ALA A 486 -10.24 2.81 -22.66
N GLU A 487 -10.40 3.44 -21.50
CA GLU A 487 -10.52 4.90 -21.35
C GLU A 487 -9.17 5.63 -21.41
N GLY A 488 -8.03 4.93 -21.36
CA GLY A 488 -6.71 5.49 -21.66
C GLY A 488 -6.36 6.79 -20.93
N THR A 489 -6.87 7.00 -19.71
CA THR A 489 -6.81 8.28 -18.96
C THR A 489 -5.40 8.76 -18.62
N GLY A 490 -4.38 7.91 -18.82
CA GLY A 490 -3.00 8.16 -18.41
C GLY A 490 -2.78 8.09 -16.90
N VAL A 491 -3.86 7.81 -16.13
CA VAL A 491 -3.85 7.67 -14.68
C VAL A 491 -4.05 6.21 -14.28
N GLY A 492 -3.10 5.65 -13.55
CA GLY A 492 -3.15 4.31 -12.96
C GLY A 492 -3.53 4.33 -11.49
N LEU A 493 -4.12 3.24 -11.01
CA LEU A 493 -4.33 2.92 -9.61
C LEU A 493 -3.59 1.62 -9.33
N ILE A 494 -2.61 1.66 -8.42
CA ILE A 494 -1.81 0.49 -8.06
C ILE A 494 -1.99 0.23 -6.55
N PRO A 495 -2.51 -0.95 -6.17
CA PRO A 495 -2.49 -1.34 -4.77
C PRO A 495 -1.06 -1.70 -4.36
N ALA A 496 -0.64 -1.21 -3.21
CA ALA A 496 0.61 -1.60 -2.58
C ALA A 496 0.44 -1.68 -1.07
N ALA A 497 0.85 -2.81 -0.50
CA ALA A 497 0.85 -3.05 0.93
C ALA A 497 2.22 -3.58 1.37
N PRO A 498 2.71 -3.19 2.56
CA PRO A 498 3.90 -3.76 3.21
C PRO A 498 3.89 -5.28 3.46
N THR A 499 2.82 -5.97 3.06
CA THR A 499 2.62 -7.42 3.17
C THR A 499 2.68 -8.12 1.81
N GLU A 500 2.64 -7.37 0.71
CA GLU A 500 2.53 -7.93 -0.64
C GLU A 500 3.87 -7.86 -1.38
N LEU A 501 4.38 -9.04 -1.73
CA LEU A 501 5.63 -9.21 -2.48
C LEU A 501 5.58 -8.63 -3.90
N ASP A 502 4.41 -8.57 -4.54
CA ASP A 502 4.24 -8.00 -5.90
C ASP A 502 4.06 -6.48 -5.92
N SER A 503 4.06 -5.78 -4.77
CA SER A 503 3.98 -4.32 -4.73
C SER A 503 5.06 -3.66 -5.61
N VAL A 504 6.30 -4.16 -5.53
CA VAL A 504 7.43 -3.67 -6.34
C VAL A 504 7.22 -3.99 -7.82
N GLU A 505 6.73 -5.19 -8.15
CA GLU A 505 6.49 -5.64 -9.52
C GLU A 505 5.41 -4.81 -10.23
N ARG A 506 4.33 -4.46 -9.53
CA ARG A 506 3.26 -3.60 -10.09
C ARG A 506 3.78 -2.19 -10.37
N VAL A 507 4.56 -1.61 -9.45
CA VAL A 507 5.18 -0.29 -9.65
C VAL A 507 6.21 -0.33 -10.78
N ALA A 508 7.04 -1.38 -10.84
CA ALA A 508 8.02 -1.59 -11.90
C ALA A 508 7.36 -1.71 -13.28
N ARG A 509 6.19 -2.33 -13.35
CA ARG A 509 5.41 -2.40 -14.58
C ARG A 509 4.98 -1.02 -15.09
N ALA A 510 4.47 -0.16 -14.21
CA ALA A 510 4.06 1.19 -14.60
C ALA A 510 5.26 2.07 -14.98
N LEU A 511 6.39 1.93 -14.27
CA LEU A 511 7.66 2.56 -14.63
C LEU A 511 8.15 2.10 -16.01
N GLN A 512 8.13 0.79 -16.28
CA GLN A 512 8.56 0.23 -17.55
C GLN A 512 7.68 0.75 -18.70
N TRP A 513 6.37 0.87 -18.49
CA TRP A 513 5.45 1.47 -19.44
C TRP A 513 5.77 2.94 -19.70
N ALA A 514 5.82 3.77 -18.65
CA ALA A 514 6.11 5.21 -18.76
C ALA A 514 7.44 5.50 -19.48
N ARG A 515 8.43 4.62 -19.28
CA ARG A 515 9.75 4.71 -19.91
C ARG A 515 9.76 4.28 -21.38
N THR A 516 9.07 3.19 -21.70
CA THR A 516 9.19 2.51 -23.00
C THR A 516 8.17 3.01 -24.02
N ALA A 517 6.95 3.35 -23.58
CA ALA A 517 5.86 3.74 -24.48
C ALA A 517 6.14 5.01 -25.30
N PRO A 518 6.72 6.09 -24.75
CA PRO A 518 7.03 7.29 -25.55
C PRO A 518 8.02 7.00 -26.68
N ASP A 519 9.10 6.27 -26.39
CA ASP A 519 10.11 5.90 -27.39
C ASP A 519 9.52 4.94 -28.45
N ALA A 520 8.75 3.95 -28.01
CA ALA A 520 8.18 2.94 -28.89
C ALA A 520 7.10 3.49 -29.83
N THR A 521 6.29 4.44 -29.37
CA THR A 521 5.28 5.11 -30.19
C THR A 521 5.87 6.14 -31.15
N ALA A 522 7.05 6.67 -30.84
CA ALA A 522 7.81 7.57 -31.71
C ALA A 522 8.65 6.83 -32.77
N TYR A 523 8.68 5.49 -32.73
CA TYR A 523 9.45 4.70 -33.69
C TYR A 523 8.72 4.56 -35.05
N PRO A 524 9.43 4.71 -36.19
CA PRO A 524 10.85 5.09 -36.30
C PRO A 524 11.02 6.61 -36.07
N PRO A 525 12.00 7.04 -35.26
CA PRO A 525 12.25 8.47 -35.04
C PRO A 525 12.71 9.13 -36.35
N VAL A 526 12.25 10.36 -36.55
CA VAL A 526 12.44 11.11 -37.80
C VAL A 526 13.30 12.34 -37.56
N VAL A 527 14.29 12.54 -38.43
CA VAL A 527 15.21 13.69 -38.46
C VAL A 527 14.84 14.59 -39.64
N SER A 528 14.85 15.90 -39.46
CA SER A 528 14.50 16.88 -40.50
C SER A 528 15.73 17.61 -41.00
N ALA A 529 15.95 17.63 -42.32
CA ALA A 529 17.05 18.37 -42.93
C ALA A 529 16.76 18.79 -44.36
N GLN A 530 17.69 19.53 -44.96
CA GLN A 530 17.62 19.89 -46.37
C GLN A 530 17.61 18.63 -47.25
N ALA A 531 16.77 18.61 -48.29
CA ALA A 531 16.61 17.44 -49.17
C ALA A 531 17.93 16.88 -49.70
N THR A 532 18.87 17.74 -50.12
CA THR A 532 20.19 17.29 -50.61
C THR A 532 21.05 16.59 -49.56
N LEU A 533 20.83 16.88 -48.27
CA LEU A 533 21.51 16.18 -47.17
C LEU A 533 20.81 14.86 -46.87
N ILE A 534 19.48 14.82 -46.95
CA ILE A 534 18.70 13.58 -46.85
C ILE A 534 19.08 12.61 -47.99
N ASP A 535 19.29 13.11 -49.21
CA ASP A 535 19.74 12.29 -50.34
C ASP A 535 21.07 11.58 -50.09
N VAL A 536 21.95 12.21 -49.31
CA VAL A 536 23.26 11.67 -48.96
C VAL A 536 23.15 10.67 -47.79
N ALA A 537 22.23 10.91 -46.86
CA ALA A 537 22.05 10.12 -45.64
C ALA A 537 21.03 8.97 -45.76
N ALA A 538 20.19 8.98 -46.79
CA ALA A 538 19.20 7.96 -47.09
C ALA A 538 19.85 6.72 -47.74
N ASP A 539 19.05 5.67 -47.90
CA ASP A 539 19.41 4.43 -48.62
C ASP A 539 20.53 3.61 -47.97
N THR A 540 20.53 3.59 -46.63
CA THR A 540 21.31 2.61 -45.86
C THR A 540 20.39 1.53 -45.28
N ASP A 541 20.95 0.50 -44.67
CA ASP A 541 20.18 -0.52 -43.97
C ASP A 541 19.77 -0.12 -42.54
N TRP A 542 20.07 1.12 -42.13
CA TRP A 542 19.73 1.66 -40.82
C TRP A 542 19.03 3.03 -40.84
N THR A 543 18.94 3.66 -42.02
CA THR A 543 18.15 4.87 -42.28
C THR A 543 17.30 4.67 -43.53
N SER A 544 16.13 5.29 -43.57
CA SER A 544 15.32 5.34 -44.79
C SER A 544 14.76 6.74 -45.01
N ARG A 545 14.53 7.10 -46.28
CA ARG A 545 13.82 8.33 -46.59
C ARG A 545 12.35 8.19 -46.17
N ASN A 546 11.88 9.12 -45.34
CA ASN A 546 10.47 9.18 -44.94
C ASN A 546 9.68 10.19 -45.79
N ALA A 547 10.27 11.37 -46.04
CA ALA A 547 9.77 12.38 -46.97
C ALA A 547 10.95 13.10 -47.64
N ALA A 548 10.67 14.11 -48.48
CA ALA A 548 11.72 14.84 -49.21
C ALA A 548 12.76 15.49 -48.27
N ASP A 549 12.33 15.95 -47.10
CA ASP A 549 13.10 16.70 -46.11
C ASP A 549 13.27 15.93 -44.78
N THR A 550 12.92 14.63 -44.75
CA THR A 550 12.98 13.84 -43.52
C THR A 550 13.56 12.44 -43.70
N LEU A 551 14.36 12.03 -42.71
CA LEU A 551 15.05 10.74 -42.62
C LEU A 551 14.53 9.96 -41.41
N ALA A 552 14.03 8.75 -41.62
CA ALA A 552 13.70 7.83 -40.54
C ALA A 552 14.93 7.02 -40.14
N VAL A 553 15.15 6.87 -38.82
CA VAL A 553 16.22 6.04 -38.27
C VAL A 553 15.63 4.69 -37.84
N LEU A 554 16.08 3.61 -38.46
CA LEU A 554 15.50 2.27 -38.31
C LEU A 554 16.24 1.42 -37.28
N ARG A 555 17.56 1.54 -37.18
CA ARG A 555 18.36 0.80 -36.19
C ARG A 555 19.64 1.57 -35.86
N HIS A 556 20.34 1.15 -34.82
CA HIS A 556 21.64 1.72 -34.49
C HIS A 556 22.68 1.31 -35.56
N PRO A 557 23.51 2.23 -36.07
CA PRO A 557 24.57 1.92 -37.02
C PRO A 557 25.71 1.17 -36.35
N SER A 558 26.49 0.43 -37.14
CA SER A 558 27.82 -0.01 -36.74
C SER A 558 28.80 1.18 -36.75
N GLN A 559 29.95 1.03 -36.09
CA GLN A 559 30.97 2.09 -36.07
C GLN A 559 31.42 2.50 -37.48
N ALA A 560 31.57 1.54 -38.40
CA ALA A 560 31.93 1.80 -39.79
C ALA A 560 30.81 2.55 -40.56
N GLN A 561 29.55 2.17 -40.33
CA GLN A 561 28.40 2.85 -40.94
C GLN A 561 28.27 4.30 -40.46
N TRP A 562 28.51 4.52 -39.17
CA TRP A 562 28.52 5.86 -38.59
C TRP A 562 29.63 6.74 -39.17
N GLN A 563 30.86 6.21 -39.25
CA GLN A 563 32.00 6.92 -39.84
C GLN A 563 31.73 7.30 -41.29
N HIS A 564 31.20 6.36 -42.09
CA HIS A 564 30.86 6.61 -43.49
C HIS A 564 29.84 7.75 -43.65
N LEU A 565 28.79 7.77 -42.83
CA LEU A 565 27.82 8.87 -42.87
C LEU A 565 28.46 10.21 -42.49
N GLN A 566 29.29 10.24 -41.44
CA GLN A 566 29.96 11.47 -41.02
C GLN A 566 30.91 12.03 -42.09
N GLU A 567 31.59 11.15 -42.84
CA GLU A 567 32.39 11.54 -44.01
C GLU A 567 31.52 12.13 -45.12
N GLN A 568 30.38 11.50 -45.43
CA GLN A 568 29.44 11.96 -46.44
C GLN A 568 28.81 13.33 -46.08
N VAL A 569 28.42 13.51 -44.82
CA VAL A 569 27.91 14.80 -44.30
C VAL A 569 28.99 15.89 -44.37
N SER A 570 30.23 15.56 -44.03
CA SER A 570 31.37 16.48 -44.13
C SER A 570 31.65 16.85 -45.59
N SER A 571 31.62 15.88 -46.50
CA SER A 571 31.75 16.12 -47.94
C SER A 571 30.65 17.04 -48.48
N TRP A 572 29.40 16.81 -48.08
CA TRP A 572 28.27 17.67 -48.44
C TRP A 572 28.43 19.11 -47.93
N ARG A 573 28.92 19.28 -46.70
CA ARG A 573 29.24 20.59 -46.10
C ARG A 573 30.32 21.32 -46.90
N ASP A 574 31.38 20.61 -47.30
CA ASP A 574 32.61 21.20 -47.85
C ASP A 574 32.62 21.34 -49.39
N GLN A 575 31.53 20.98 -50.07
CA GLN A 575 31.34 21.24 -51.50
C GLN A 575 31.71 22.69 -51.86
N ARG A 576 32.33 22.89 -53.05
CA ARG A 576 32.81 24.21 -53.52
C ARG A 576 31.67 25.24 -53.55
N LEU A 577 31.56 26.00 -52.46
CA LEU A 577 30.55 27.03 -52.25
C LEU A 577 31.19 28.32 -51.71
N PRO A 578 30.57 29.49 -51.96
CA PRO A 578 30.93 30.74 -51.32
C PRO A 578 30.86 30.65 -49.79
N ASP A 579 31.72 31.37 -49.07
CA ASP A 579 31.87 31.28 -47.62
C ASP A 579 30.57 31.48 -46.83
N ALA A 580 29.68 32.37 -47.29
CA ALA A 580 28.38 32.60 -46.68
C ALA A 580 27.49 31.33 -46.71
N LYS A 581 27.42 30.63 -47.85
CA LYS A 581 26.67 29.37 -48.00
C LYS A 581 27.33 28.21 -47.27
N ARG A 582 28.65 28.22 -47.13
CA ARG A 582 29.40 27.22 -46.36
C ARG A 582 29.04 27.30 -44.86
N ARG A 583 29.00 28.52 -44.30
CA ARG A 583 28.57 28.76 -42.91
C ARG A 583 27.11 28.32 -42.68
N GLU A 584 26.22 28.61 -43.63
CA GLU A 584 24.83 28.14 -43.56
C GLU A 584 24.75 26.61 -43.53
N ARG A 585 25.46 25.91 -44.43
CA ARG A 585 25.52 24.44 -44.43
C ARG A 585 26.14 23.86 -43.18
N GLN A 586 27.12 24.54 -42.57
CA GLN A 586 27.70 24.12 -41.29
C GLN A 586 26.63 24.08 -40.20
N VAL A 587 25.83 25.14 -40.04
CA VAL A 587 24.74 25.19 -39.05
C VAL A 587 23.70 24.09 -39.31
N VAL A 588 23.38 23.83 -40.59
CA VAL A 588 22.45 22.76 -40.97
C VAL A 588 23.02 21.38 -40.62
N ALA A 589 24.30 21.13 -40.89
CA ALA A 589 24.95 19.86 -40.58
C ALA A 589 25.07 19.63 -39.07
N GLU A 590 25.42 20.66 -38.29
CA GLU A 590 25.46 20.59 -36.82
C GLU A 590 24.08 20.27 -36.24
N ARG A 591 23.02 20.93 -36.74
CA ARG A 591 21.64 20.63 -36.35
C ARG A 591 21.21 19.22 -36.75
N PHE A 592 21.57 18.78 -37.96
CA PHE A 592 21.27 17.42 -38.44
C PHE A 592 21.93 16.37 -37.55
N ASN A 593 23.22 16.52 -37.24
CA ASN A 593 23.93 15.61 -36.35
C ASN A 593 23.32 15.58 -34.94
N SER A 594 22.97 16.73 -34.37
CA SER A 594 22.30 16.79 -33.07
C SER A 594 20.93 16.08 -33.07
N GLN A 595 20.13 16.24 -34.13
CA GLN A 595 18.86 15.53 -34.27
C GLN A 595 19.05 14.02 -34.49
N LEU A 596 20.08 13.64 -35.25
CA LEU A 596 20.43 12.25 -35.51
C LEU A 596 20.89 11.55 -34.23
N ASP A 597 21.73 12.19 -33.41
CA ASP A 597 22.14 11.69 -32.11
C ASP A 597 20.94 11.46 -31.19
N ALA A 598 19.98 12.41 -31.17
CA ALA A 598 18.74 12.27 -30.40
C ALA A 598 17.87 11.10 -30.91
N ALA A 599 17.77 10.92 -32.23
CA ALA A 599 17.05 9.79 -32.84
C ALA A 599 17.74 8.45 -32.53
N LEU A 600 19.07 8.40 -32.57
CA LEU A 600 19.87 7.22 -32.22
C LEU A 600 19.74 6.86 -30.74
N ALA A 601 19.62 7.85 -29.85
CA ALA A 601 19.36 7.59 -28.43
C ALA A 601 18.01 6.89 -28.21
N ILE A 602 16.95 7.28 -28.94
CA ILE A 602 15.65 6.58 -28.92
C ILE A 602 15.82 5.12 -29.35
N VAL A 603 16.47 4.90 -30.49
CA VAL A 603 16.68 3.56 -31.05
C VAL A 603 17.53 2.70 -30.11
N ARG A 604 18.59 3.25 -29.51
CA ARG A 604 19.45 2.55 -28.53
C ARG A 604 18.66 2.06 -27.31
N ARG A 605 17.74 2.88 -26.79
CA ARG A 605 16.87 2.50 -25.67
C ARG A 605 15.89 1.39 -26.07
N LEU A 606 15.31 1.45 -27.27
CA LEU A 606 14.44 0.39 -27.81
C LEU A 606 15.20 -0.88 -28.14
N ALA A 607 16.47 -0.75 -28.49
CA ALA A 607 17.43 -1.82 -28.75
C ALA A 607 18.11 -2.32 -27.45
N THR A 608 17.50 -2.11 -26.29
CA THR A 608 17.93 -2.69 -25.03
C THR A 608 16.85 -3.61 -24.50
N CYS A 609 17.22 -4.81 -24.07
CA CYS A 609 16.26 -5.78 -23.59
C CYS A 609 15.52 -5.27 -22.34
N PRO A 610 14.18 -5.13 -22.37
CA PRO A 610 13.41 -4.49 -21.29
C PRO A 610 13.34 -5.31 -19.99
N VAL A 611 13.71 -6.59 -20.05
CA VAL A 611 13.73 -7.52 -18.90
C VAL A 611 15.11 -7.57 -18.24
N CYS A 612 16.15 -7.25 -19.01
CA CYS A 612 17.47 -7.84 -18.81
C CYS A 612 18.61 -6.83 -19.00
N GLY A 613 18.33 -5.65 -19.52
CA GLY A 613 19.31 -4.58 -19.72
C GLY A 613 20.33 -4.85 -20.83
N GLU A 614 20.31 -6.03 -21.47
CA GLU A 614 21.33 -6.38 -22.45
C GLU A 614 21.05 -5.66 -23.77
N PRO A 615 22.01 -4.92 -24.33
CA PRO A 615 21.84 -4.26 -25.62
C PRO A 615 21.77 -5.30 -26.74
N VAL A 616 20.90 -5.06 -27.72
CA VAL A 616 20.80 -5.81 -28.96
C VAL A 616 21.19 -4.89 -30.11
N GLY A 617 22.28 -5.23 -30.81
CA GLY A 617 22.89 -4.30 -31.79
C GLY A 617 22.96 -4.84 -33.21
N SER A 618 22.78 -6.15 -33.42
CA SER A 618 22.90 -6.71 -34.77
C SER A 618 21.59 -6.63 -35.53
N SER A 619 21.67 -6.51 -36.86
CA SER A 619 20.51 -6.53 -37.76
C SER A 619 19.66 -7.80 -37.64
N ARG A 620 20.22 -8.88 -37.06
CA ARG A 620 19.50 -10.12 -36.77
C ARG A 620 18.64 -10.03 -35.51
N ASP A 621 19.10 -9.27 -34.52
CA ASP A 621 18.48 -9.20 -33.19
C ASP A 621 17.51 -8.02 -33.05
N PHE A 622 17.64 -6.99 -33.89
CA PHE A 622 16.72 -5.86 -34.00
C PHE A 622 16.27 -5.71 -35.45
N GLN A 623 15.02 -6.07 -35.72
CA GLN A 623 14.45 -6.14 -37.06
C GLN A 623 13.42 -5.01 -37.26
N PRO A 624 13.76 -3.97 -38.03
CA PRO A 624 12.79 -2.95 -38.43
C PRO A 624 11.74 -3.55 -39.38
N ARG A 625 10.51 -3.04 -39.30
CA ARG A 625 9.37 -3.34 -40.16
C ARG A 625 8.71 -2.02 -40.56
N GLU A 626 7.71 -2.06 -41.44
CA GLU A 626 6.93 -0.87 -41.79
C GLU A 626 6.28 -0.25 -40.54
N GLY A 627 6.81 0.91 -40.11
CA GLY A 627 6.34 1.65 -38.94
C GLY A 627 6.46 0.94 -37.58
N THR A 628 7.06 -0.25 -37.52
CA THR A 628 7.17 -1.08 -36.29
C THR A 628 8.52 -1.77 -36.21
N PHE A 629 8.83 -2.39 -35.07
CA PHE A 629 10.05 -3.19 -34.94
C PHE A 629 9.80 -4.45 -34.10
N THR A 630 10.68 -5.43 -34.28
CA THR A 630 10.75 -6.60 -33.41
C THR A 630 12.19 -6.89 -33.04
N ALA A 631 12.44 -7.18 -31.78
CA ALA A 631 13.76 -7.48 -31.26
C ALA A 631 13.76 -8.76 -30.40
N GLU A 632 14.92 -9.43 -30.34
CA GLU A 632 15.13 -10.64 -29.54
C GLU A 632 16.48 -10.59 -28.81
N CYS A 633 16.45 -10.80 -27.49
CA CYS A 633 17.66 -10.84 -26.66
C CYS A 633 18.31 -12.22 -26.74
N ARG A 634 19.59 -12.29 -27.09
CA ARG A 634 20.34 -13.56 -27.11
C ARG A 634 20.61 -14.15 -25.73
N GLN A 635 20.65 -13.32 -24.68
CA GLN A 635 20.95 -13.77 -23.32
C GLN A 635 19.73 -14.39 -22.64
N CYS A 636 18.57 -13.72 -22.68
CA CYS A 636 17.37 -14.17 -21.98
C CYS A 636 16.23 -14.64 -22.90
N HIS A 637 16.44 -14.59 -24.22
CA HIS A 637 15.45 -14.97 -25.25
C HIS A 637 14.13 -14.17 -25.14
N THR A 638 14.19 -12.99 -24.55
CA THR A 638 13.05 -12.08 -24.52
C THR A 638 12.85 -11.48 -25.89
N ARG A 639 11.63 -11.59 -26.40
CA ARG A 639 11.20 -10.94 -27.62
C ARG A 639 10.33 -9.74 -27.26
N TRP A 640 10.57 -8.58 -27.86
CA TRP A 640 9.77 -7.36 -27.66
C TRP A 640 9.68 -6.57 -28.96
N GLY A 641 8.82 -5.57 -29.00
CA GLY A 641 8.62 -4.75 -30.20
C GLY A 641 7.40 -3.86 -30.10
N THR A 642 6.91 -3.43 -31.25
CA THR A 642 5.67 -2.66 -31.37
C THR A 642 4.63 -3.41 -32.20
N GLN A 643 3.36 -3.17 -31.90
CA GLN A 643 2.21 -3.67 -32.65
C GLN A 643 1.25 -2.53 -32.98
N SER A 644 0.64 -2.59 -34.15
CA SER A 644 -0.44 -1.69 -34.55
C SER A 644 -1.79 -2.31 -34.22
N CYS A 645 -2.67 -1.55 -33.57
CA CYS A 645 -4.01 -2.01 -33.25
C CYS A 645 -4.88 -2.09 -34.53
N GLY A 646 -5.49 -3.25 -34.80
CA GLY A 646 -6.43 -3.40 -35.91
C GLY A 646 -7.72 -2.56 -35.79
N ASN A 647 -8.08 -2.13 -34.57
CA ASN A 647 -9.29 -1.33 -34.32
C ASN A 647 -9.02 0.19 -34.40
N CYS A 648 -8.00 0.69 -33.67
CA CYS A 648 -7.73 2.14 -33.60
C CYS A 648 -6.50 2.60 -34.41
N ALA A 649 -5.83 1.70 -35.13
CA ALA A 649 -4.60 1.94 -35.91
C ALA A 649 -3.38 2.48 -35.13
N ARG A 650 -3.49 2.73 -33.82
CA ARG A 650 -2.37 3.22 -33.00
C ARG A 650 -1.38 2.10 -32.70
N THR A 651 -0.11 2.48 -32.72
CA THR A 651 1.02 1.61 -32.37
C THR A 651 1.23 1.60 -30.86
N TYR A 652 1.55 0.44 -30.28
CA TYR A 652 1.85 0.30 -28.85
C TYR A 652 2.95 -0.75 -28.61
N PRO A 653 3.73 -0.62 -27.52
CA PRO A 653 4.80 -1.56 -27.22
C PRO A 653 4.29 -2.87 -26.60
N VAL A 654 4.97 -3.96 -26.92
CA VAL A 654 4.66 -5.30 -26.42
C VAL A 654 5.93 -6.06 -26.02
N ILE A 655 5.81 -6.88 -24.97
CA ILE A 655 6.77 -7.95 -24.66
C ILE A 655 6.08 -9.26 -25.03
N PHE A 656 6.65 -9.99 -25.98
CA PHE A 656 6.08 -11.25 -26.46
C PHE A 656 6.36 -12.36 -25.45
N ARG A 657 5.31 -13.13 -25.11
CA ARG A 657 5.42 -14.29 -24.22
C ARG A 657 6.16 -15.42 -24.94
N ARG A 658 7.08 -16.09 -24.24
CA ARG A 658 7.66 -17.36 -24.70
C ARG A 658 6.58 -18.43 -24.55
N GLN A 659 6.32 -19.23 -25.58
CA GLN A 659 5.34 -20.31 -25.51
C GLN A 659 5.80 -21.32 -24.45
N ASN A 660 5.11 -21.39 -23.31
CA ASN A 660 5.19 -22.55 -22.43
C ASN A 660 4.01 -23.45 -22.75
N THR A 661 4.28 -24.75 -22.88
CA THR A 661 3.34 -25.83 -23.21
C THR A 661 2.29 -26.11 -22.12
N GLY A 662 2.26 -25.31 -21.05
CA GLY A 662 1.27 -25.40 -19.98
C GLY A 662 0.03 -24.55 -20.27
N THR A 663 -1.10 -25.20 -20.52
CA THR A 663 -2.43 -24.59 -20.45
C THR A 663 -2.76 -24.21 -19.01
N GLN A 664 -2.36 -23.02 -18.57
CA GLN A 664 -2.99 -22.38 -17.42
C GLN A 664 -3.68 -21.09 -17.85
N PRO A 665 -4.96 -20.91 -17.49
CA PRO A 665 -5.70 -19.68 -17.73
C PRO A 665 -5.16 -18.59 -16.79
N LEU A 666 -4.26 -17.75 -17.30
CA LEU A 666 -3.74 -16.61 -16.56
C LEU A 666 -4.68 -15.42 -16.74
N GLY A 667 -5.65 -15.32 -15.83
CA GLY A 667 -6.45 -14.13 -15.66
C GLY A 667 -5.88 -13.26 -14.54
N THR A 668 -4.90 -12.41 -14.86
CA THR A 668 -4.72 -11.01 -14.40
C THR A 668 -3.29 -10.52 -14.66
N ALA A 669 -3.15 -9.20 -14.75
CA ALA A 669 -1.89 -8.45 -14.73
C ALA A 669 -0.93 -8.85 -13.58
N ASP A 670 -1.47 -9.42 -12.51
CA ASP A 670 -0.76 -9.77 -11.27
C ASP A 670 0.33 -10.83 -11.47
N VAL A 671 0.22 -11.66 -12.51
CA VAL A 671 1.07 -12.87 -12.66
C VAL A 671 2.35 -12.63 -13.47
N LEU A 672 2.47 -11.49 -14.15
CA LEU A 672 3.61 -11.24 -15.04
C LEU A 672 4.40 -9.96 -14.70
N GLY A 673 3.91 -9.13 -13.77
CA GLY A 673 4.64 -7.99 -13.20
C GLY A 673 5.35 -7.11 -14.23
N ILE A 674 6.64 -6.90 -14.02
CA ILE A 674 7.59 -6.14 -14.85
C ILE A 674 7.82 -6.71 -16.26
N ASP A 675 7.42 -7.96 -16.54
CA ASP A 675 7.67 -8.60 -17.85
C ASP A 675 6.53 -8.36 -18.86
N VAL A 676 5.63 -7.39 -18.60
CA VAL A 676 4.48 -7.07 -19.44
C VAL A 676 4.31 -5.56 -19.63
N LEU A 677 4.39 -5.15 -20.90
CA LEU A 677 3.96 -3.81 -21.35
C LEU A 677 2.44 -3.81 -21.56
N ALA A 678 1.97 -4.10 -22.78
CA ALA A 678 0.55 -4.28 -23.06
C ALA A 678 0.02 -5.59 -22.45
N THR A 679 -1.09 -5.51 -21.71
CA THR A 679 -1.68 -6.67 -21.02
C THR A 679 -2.12 -7.75 -22.01
N ASN A 680 -1.83 -9.02 -21.72
CA ASN A 680 -2.33 -10.13 -22.51
C ASN A 680 -3.84 -10.33 -22.29
N CYS A 681 -4.53 -10.81 -23.32
CA CYS A 681 -5.94 -11.17 -23.21
C CYS A 681 -6.09 -12.45 -22.38
N HIS A 682 -6.80 -12.36 -21.25
CA HIS A 682 -7.12 -13.48 -20.35
C HIS A 682 -7.85 -14.65 -21.03
N ALA A 683 -8.58 -14.35 -22.09
CA ALA A 683 -9.40 -15.28 -22.84
C ALA A 683 -8.59 -16.14 -23.83
N SER A 684 -7.32 -15.78 -24.08
CA SER A 684 -6.49 -16.39 -25.10
C SER A 684 -5.23 -17.01 -24.53
N ALA A 685 -5.01 -18.29 -24.82
CA ALA A 685 -3.69 -18.90 -24.68
C ALA A 685 -2.69 -18.36 -25.75
N THR A 686 -3.21 -17.78 -26.84
CA THR A 686 -2.43 -17.28 -27.98
C THR A 686 -2.33 -15.76 -27.95
N HIS A 687 -1.10 -15.23 -27.92
CA HIS A 687 -0.52 -13.89 -28.27
C HIS A 687 -1.37 -12.59 -28.38
N ALA A 688 -2.67 -12.59 -28.15
CA ALA A 688 -3.55 -11.45 -28.29
C ALA A 688 -3.33 -10.50 -27.11
N THR A 689 -2.76 -9.34 -27.38
CA THR A 689 -2.61 -8.25 -26.41
C THR A 689 -3.85 -7.35 -26.45
N VAL A 690 -4.17 -6.76 -25.31
CA VAL A 690 -5.19 -5.71 -25.19
C VAL A 690 -4.54 -4.40 -25.63
N CYS A 691 -5.16 -3.69 -26.58
CA CYS A 691 -4.67 -2.39 -27.00
C CYS A 691 -4.83 -1.38 -25.86
N PRO A 692 -3.76 -0.64 -25.48
CA PRO A 692 -3.81 0.33 -24.39
C PRO A 692 -4.61 1.60 -24.71
N HIS A 693 -4.94 1.82 -25.98
CA HIS A 693 -5.60 3.04 -26.44
C HIS A 693 -7.10 2.91 -26.61
N CYS A 694 -7.59 1.72 -26.97
CA CYS A 694 -9.03 1.47 -27.17
C CYS A 694 -9.57 0.31 -26.33
N GLY A 695 -8.72 -0.41 -25.58
CA GLY A 695 -9.12 -1.54 -24.74
C GLY A 695 -9.55 -2.80 -25.50
N THR A 696 -9.56 -2.76 -26.84
CA THR A 696 -9.90 -3.89 -27.69
C THR A 696 -8.69 -4.82 -27.85
N CYS A 697 -8.90 -6.12 -27.76
CA CYS A 697 -7.89 -7.12 -28.11
C CYS A 697 -8.14 -7.69 -29.51
N GLY A 698 -7.14 -8.34 -30.12
CA GLY A 698 -7.27 -8.95 -31.45
C GLY A 698 -8.26 -10.13 -31.56
N LEU A 699 -9.04 -10.41 -30.50
CA LEU A 699 -10.09 -11.43 -30.47
C LEU A 699 -11.49 -10.86 -30.28
N SER A 700 -11.66 -9.52 -30.29
CA SER A 700 -12.96 -8.87 -30.07
C SER A 700 -14.06 -9.45 -30.95
N ASP A 701 -13.76 -9.66 -32.23
CA ASP A 701 -14.74 -10.08 -33.23
C ASP A 701 -15.19 -11.53 -32.99
N THR A 702 -14.34 -12.33 -32.36
CA THR A 702 -14.63 -13.74 -32.01
C THR A 702 -15.29 -13.90 -30.65
N ARG A 703 -15.36 -12.84 -29.83
CA ARG A 703 -15.91 -12.87 -28.46
C ARG A 703 -16.75 -11.62 -28.14
N PRO A 704 -17.94 -11.48 -28.74
CA PRO A 704 -18.82 -10.33 -28.51
C PRO A 704 -19.34 -10.21 -27.07
N SER A 705 -19.29 -11.29 -26.27
CA SER A 705 -19.67 -11.30 -24.84
C SER A 705 -18.54 -10.91 -23.88
N CYS A 706 -17.34 -10.60 -24.38
CA CYS A 706 -16.20 -10.26 -23.53
C CYS A 706 -16.42 -8.90 -22.83
N TRP A 707 -16.64 -8.92 -21.51
CA TRP A 707 -16.87 -7.71 -20.70
C TRP A 707 -15.77 -6.64 -20.83
N ARG A 708 -14.53 -7.03 -21.18
CA ARG A 708 -13.39 -6.09 -21.34
C ARG A 708 -13.37 -5.43 -22.72
N CYS A 709 -13.75 -6.15 -23.78
CA CYS A 709 -13.83 -5.61 -25.14
C CYS A 709 -15.19 -4.92 -25.41
N HIS A 710 -16.24 -5.34 -24.72
CA HIS A 710 -17.61 -4.86 -24.83
C HIS A 710 -18.20 -4.56 -23.44
N PRO A 711 -17.83 -3.43 -22.81
CA PRO A 711 -18.26 -3.09 -21.45
C PRO A 711 -19.78 -2.91 -21.30
N THR A 712 -20.52 -2.73 -22.39
CA THR A 712 -21.99 -2.62 -22.43
C THR A 712 -22.72 -3.97 -22.54
N ALA A 713 -22.00 -5.08 -22.76
CA ALA A 713 -22.61 -6.41 -22.78
C ALA A 713 -22.95 -6.83 -21.34
N LEU A 714 -24.25 -7.01 -21.05
CA LEU A 714 -24.71 -7.59 -19.78
C LEU A 714 -24.02 -8.94 -19.55
N PRO A 715 -23.53 -9.23 -18.33
CA PRO A 715 -22.93 -10.52 -18.05
C PRO A 715 -24.04 -11.59 -18.09
N THR A 716 -24.17 -12.28 -19.21
CA THR A 716 -24.79 -13.61 -19.20
C THR A 716 -23.84 -14.50 -18.41
N GLY A 717 -24.32 -15.07 -17.31
CA GLY A 717 -23.49 -15.84 -16.37
C GLY A 717 -22.62 -16.88 -17.08
N ASP A 718 -21.31 -16.61 -17.14
CA ASP A 718 -20.34 -17.58 -17.62
C ASP A 718 -20.14 -18.65 -16.53
N SER A 719 -20.92 -19.71 -16.67
CA SER A 719 -20.75 -20.99 -16.00
C SER A 719 -19.56 -21.74 -16.60
N HIS A 720 -18.32 -21.32 -16.35
CA HIS A 720 -17.14 -22.14 -16.66
C HIS A 720 -16.10 -22.13 -15.53
N GLY A 721 -16.06 -23.27 -14.84
CA GLY A 721 -14.85 -23.88 -14.27
C GLY A 721 -14.39 -23.35 -12.91
N ARG A 722 -14.51 -24.21 -11.89
CA ARG A 722 -13.79 -24.11 -10.61
C ARG A 722 -12.28 -24.01 -10.80
#